data_AF-A0A835MTV9-F1
#
_entry.id   AF-A0A835MTV9-F1
#
_cell.length_a   1.000
_cell.length_b   1.000
_cell.length_c   1.000
_cell.angle_alpha   90.00
_cell.angle_beta   90.00
_cell.angle_gamma   90.00
#
_symmetry.space_group_name_H-M   'P 1'
#
loop_
_entity.id
_entity.type
_entity.pdbx_description
1 polymer ?
#
loop_
_entity_poly.entity_id
_entity_poly.type
_entity_poly.pdbx_seq_one_letter_code
_entity_poly.pdbx_strand_id
1 'polypeptide(L)'
;MAVTEEESSGTPLELFLKIGLDERTARNTIANNKVTNNLTAVIHEAGVTEGCNRTIGNLLYTVATKYPANAVIHRPTLLGYIVSTKIKTPAQLEAAFSFLSGTASESFELKEFEEACGVGVDVSEEDIEQAVNEVFKQNKGSILELRYRINVGDLFGHVRKRLPWADPRIVKKLIDAKLYELLGERTAADNEKPSKQKKEKPAKVEDKKVADENPVQPAEDLNPFLIFPNPEENFKVHTEVFFSNRPVLRCCNTKEVLDKHLKRTSGKVYTRFPPEPNGYLHIGHAKAMFVSFGLAKERGGCCYLRYDDTNPEAEKKEYIDHIEEIVEWMGWKPFKITYTSDYFQELYELAVELIRRGHAYVDHQTPEEIKEYREKKMDSPWRDRPISESLELFEEMRRGMIEEGKATLRMKQDMQSDNGNILLHIHIQETSGVSIPVMTMLTALWIPSRTSHIRNLLSLSPDNRSTSLCTLEFETRRASYYWLLHVLDLYQPYVWEYSRLNVTNTVMSKRKLNFLVTNKHVDGWDDPRLMTLAGLKRRGVTSTAINAFVRGIGITRSDCSTIRLERLEYHIREELNRTAPRTMVVLQPLKVVITNLESGLVMDLDAKKWPDASTEDSSAFYKASWLVGLSLSSVFVLKLSTPNYMGSSFTWCKFYQVLSACTDKDWLVKDELDRFRVPFSRVVYIEQSDFRMKDSKDYYGLAPGKSVLLRYAFPIKCTEAVLADDNKSIVEIRAEYDPSKKTKPKGVIHWVAEPSREVDPLRIEVRLFDKLFNSENPAELEDWLADVNPQSRVIISGAYAVPSLRDAAVGDRFQFERLGYFVVDKDSTPERLVFNRTVTLRDNYSKSGK
;
A
#
# COMPACT_ATOMS: atom_id res chain seq x y z
N MET A 1 4.34 -59.43 20.57
CA MET A 1 3.42 -58.34 20.96
C MET A 1 3.48 -57.27 19.88
N ALA A 2 2.39 -56.55 19.66
CA ALA A 2 2.22 -55.71 18.47
C ALA A 2 3.11 -54.45 18.47
N VAL A 3 3.50 -54.02 17.27
CA VAL A 3 3.77 -52.62 16.96
C VAL A 3 2.61 -52.20 16.06
N THR A 4 1.79 -51.26 16.52
CA THR A 4 0.66 -50.71 15.77
C THR A 4 1.11 -49.58 14.88
N GLU A 5 0.62 -49.56 13.65
CA GLU A 5 0.72 -48.44 12.72
C GLU A 5 -0.24 -47.33 13.20
N GLU A 6 0.22 -46.07 13.26
CA GLU A 6 -0.64 -44.90 13.50
C GLU A 6 -0.45 -43.84 12.40
N GLU A 7 -1.52 -43.68 11.62
CA GLU A 7 -2.13 -42.43 11.13
C GLU A 7 -1.28 -41.28 10.56
N SER A 8 -1.47 -40.98 9.26
CA SER A 8 -1.62 -39.59 8.73
C SER A 8 -1.85 -39.48 7.20
N SER A 9 -1.96 -40.57 6.43
CA SER A 9 -2.13 -40.47 4.97
C SER A 9 -3.56 -40.04 4.57
N GLY A 10 -3.77 -38.74 4.36
CA GLY A 10 -4.91 -38.22 3.60
C GLY A 10 -4.94 -38.76 2.17
N THR A 11 -6.06 -38.64 1.46
CA THR A 11 -6.16 -39.19 0.11
C THR A 11 -5.17 -38.52 -0.85
N PRO A 12 -4.70 -39.20 -1.93
CA PRO A 12 -3.83 -38.56 -2.92
C PRO A 12 -4.43 -37.28 -3.52
N LEU A 13 -5.76 -37.18 -3.59
CA LEU A 13 -6.47 -35.96 -3.98
C LEU A 13 -6.25 -34.81 -2.98
N GLU A 14 -6.43 -35.08 -1.69
CA GLU A 14 -6.16 -34.10 -0.63
C GLU A 14 -4.69 -33.66 -0.63
N LEU A 15 -3.74 -34.58 -0.77
CA LEU A 15 -2.31 -34.26 -0.85
C LEU A 15 -1.99 -33.34 -2.05
N PHE A 16 -2.57 -33.62 -3.22
CA PHE A 16 -2.33 -32.82 -4.42
C PHE A 16 -3.01 -31.43 -4.34
N LEU A 17 -4.16 -31.34 -3.68
CA LEU A 17 -4.83 -30.07 -3.39
C LEU A 17 -4.07 -29.25 -2.32
N LYS A 18 -3.52 -29.90 -1.28
CA LYS A 18 -2.71 -29.26 -0.21
C LYS A 18 -1.44 -28.58 -0.75
N ILE A 19 -0.84 -29.11 -1.82
CA ILE A 19 0.29 -28.43 -2.51
C ILE A 19 -0.16 -27.36 -3.54
N GLY A 20 -1.46 -27.05 -3.61
CA GLY A 20 -1.98 -25.96 -4.43
C GLY A 20 -2.17 -26.27 -5.93
N LEU A 21 -2.20 -27.54 -6.34
CA LEU A 21 -2.65 -27.90 -7.69
C LEU A 21 -4.15 -27.60 -7.82
N ASP A 22 -4.58 -27.13 -8.99
CA ASP A 22 -6.02 -26.98 -9.24
C ASP A 22 -6.70 -28.35 -9.33
N GLU A 23 -7.98 -28.38 -8.95
CA GLU A 23 -8.74 -29.62 -8.82
C GLU A 23 -8.81 -30.43 -10.13
N ARG A 24 -8.84 -29.77 -11.30
CA ARG A 24 -8.81 -30.44 -12.59
C ARG A 24 -7.47 -31.13 -12.81
N THR A 25 -6.36 -30.44 -12.55
CA THR A 25 -5.01 -31.02 -12.63
C THR A 25 -4.83 -32.14 -11.62
N ALA A 26 -5.27 -31.99 -10.37
CA ALA A 26 -5.19 -33.02 -9.34
C ALA A 26 -5.98 -34.29 -9.73
N ARG A 27 -7.25 -34.16 -10.15
CA ARG A 27 -8.07 -35.29 -10.62
C ARG A 27 -7.48 -35.97 -11.87
N ASN A 28 -6.97 -35.20 -12.83
CA ASN A 28 -6.27 -35.74 -14.01
C ASN A 28 -4.98 -36.47 -13.65
N THR A 29 -4.27 -36.01 -12.61
CA THR A 29 -3.03 -36.62 -12.13
C THR A 29 -3.32 -37.99 -11.51
N ILE A 30 -4.34 -38.10 -10.67
CA ILE A 30 -4.78 -39.36 -10.04
C ILE A 30 -5.10 -40.43 -11.07
N ALA A 31 -5.72 -40.04 -12.20
CA ALA A 31 -6.01 -40.95 -13.32
C ALA A 31 -4.76 -41.57 -13.97
N ASN A 32 -3.55 -41.08 -13.67
CA ASN A 32 -2.29 -41.63 -14.12
C ASN A 32 -1.46 -42.15 -12.94
N ASN A 33 -1.70 -43.41 -12.55
CA ASN A 33 -1.03 -44.10 -11.44
C ASN A 33 0.49 -43.88 -11.36
N LYS A 34 1.20 -43.77 -12.49
CA LYS A 34 2.65 -43.52 -12.50
C LYS A 34 2.98 -42.10 -12.01
N VAL A 35 2.25 -41.09 -12.47
CA VAL A 35 2.44 -39.71 -12.03
C VAL A 35 1.91 -39.53 -10.60
N THR A 36 0.79 -40.17 -10.24
CA THR A 36 0.29 -40.22 -8.85
C THR A 36 1.38 -40.69 -7.89
N ASN A 37 1.97 -41.86 -8.14
CA ASN A 37 2.98 -42.44 -7.27
C ASN A 37 4.27 -41.58 -7.22
N ASN A 38 4.72 -41.06 -8.36
CA ASN A 38 5.87 -40.15 -8.42
C ASN A 38 5.63 -38.86 -7.64
N LEU A 39 4.44 -38.26 -7.77
CA LEU A 39 4.11 -37.00 -7.11
C LEU A 39 3.96 -37.17 -5.61
N THR A 40 3.29 -38.24 -5.16
CA THR A 40 3.21 -38.59 -3.74
C THR A 40 4.62 -38.79 -3.15
N ALA A 41 5.50 -39.54 -3.83
CA ALA A 41 6.88 -39.71 -3.39
C ALA A 41 7.65 -38.37 -3.32
N VAL A 42 7.51 -37.49 -4.32
CA VAL A 42 8.11 -36.15 -4.34
C VAL A 42 7.59 -35.26 -3.20
N ILE A 43 6.30 -35.32 -2.86
CA ILE A 43 5.70 -34.55 -1.76
C ILE A 43 6.26 -35.01 -0.40
N HIS A 44 6.38 -36.33 -0.19
CA HIS A 44 6.98 -36.89 1.03
C HIS A 44 8.49 -36.59 1.12
N GLU A 45 9.25 -36.75 0.04
CA GLU A 45 10.69 -36.42 -0.02
C GLU A 45 10.97 -34.92 0.19
N ALA A 46 10.06 -34.04 -0.26
CA ALA A 46 10.13 -32.60 -0.03
C ALA A 46 9.67 -32.18 1.38
N GLY A 47 9.05 -33.07 2.15
CA GLY A 47 8.55 -32.77 3.51
C GLY A 47 7.34 -31.83 3.56
N VAL A 48 6.54 -31.73 2.48
CA VAL A 48 5.42 -30.77 2.36
C VAL A 48 4.03 -31.43 2.40
N THR A 49 3.88 -32.51 3.17
CA THR A 49 2.60 -33.25 3.32
C THR A 49 1.47 -32.43 3.94
N GLU A 50 1.82 -31.44 4.77
CA GLU A 50 0.86 -30.48 5.33
C GLU A 50 0.49 -29.33 4.39
N GLY A 51 1.12 -29.28 3.22
CA GLY A 51 0.86 -28.31 2.17
C GLY A 51 2.02 -27.36 1.90
N CYS A 52 1.93 -26.65 0.78
CA CYS A 52 2.88 -25.61 0.41
C CYS A 52 2.21 -24.63 -0.58
N ASN A 53 2.88 -23.50 -0.86
CA ASN A 53 2.33 -22.54 -1.82
C ASN A 53 2.26 -23.13 -3.24
N ARG A 54 1.31 -22.64 -4.03
CA ARG A 54 1.06 -23.12 -5.40
C ARG A 54 2.28 -23.03 -6.33
N THR A 55 3.19 -22.08 -6.12
CA THR A 55 4.41 -21.94 -6.93
C THR A 55 5.34 -23.13 -6.69
N ILE A 56 5.61 -23.47 -5.42
CA ILE A 56 6.36 -24.66 -5.02
C ILE A 56 5.65 -25.91 -5.55
N GLY A 57 4.34 -26.06 -5.33
CA GLY A 57 3.56 -27.21 -5.82
C GLY A 57 3.64 -27.45 -7.33
N ASN A 58 3.60 -26.38 -8.14
CA ASN A 58 3.78 -26.49 -9.60
C ASN A 58 5.19 -26.95 -9.99
N LEU A 59 6.23 -26.54 -9.25
CA LEU A 59 7.61 -26.99 -9.46
C LEU A 59 7.78 -28.45 -9.03
N LEU A 60 7.21 -28.86 -7.89
CA LEU A 60 7.16 -30.26 -7.44
C LEU A 60 6.40 -31.17 -8.43
N TYR A 61 5.29 -30.70 -8.99
CA TYR A 61 4.58 -31.38 -10.07
C TYR A 61 5.43 -31.54 -11.34
N THR A 62 6.21 -30.52 -11.67
CA THR A 62 7.16 -30.57 -12.80
C THR A 62 8.30 -31.56 -12.53
N VAL A 63 8.80 -31.65 -11.30
CA VAL A 63 9.75 -32.70 -10.86
C VAL A 63 9.13 -34.09 -11.02
N ALA A 64 7.93 -34.32 -10.47
CA ALA A 64 7.26 -35.64 -10.53
C ALA A 64 7.01 -36.15 -11.97
N THR A 65 6.88 -35.24 -12.94
CA THR A 65 6.59 -35.53 -14.34
C THR A 65 7.79 -35.54 -15.27
N LYS A 66 8.86 -34.76 -14.99
CA LYS A 66 10.00 -34.56 -15.91
C LYS A 66 11.39 -34.94 -15.37
N TYR A 67 11.52 -35.25 -14.08
CA TYR A 67 12.85 -35.41 -13.47
C TYR A 67 13.69 -36.50 -14.17
N PRO A 68 14.98 -36.24 -14.47
CA PRO A 68 15.86 -37.17 -15.19
C PRO A 68 16.05 -38.51 -14.46
N ALA A 69 15.65 -39.61 -15.09
CA ALA A 69 15.66 -40.94 -14.50
C ALA A 69 17.06 -41.50 -14.19
N ASN A 70 18.11 -40.98 -14.84
CA ASN A 70 19.51 -41.32 -14.59
C ASN A 70 20.12 -40.57 -13.40
N ALA A 71 19.39 -39.64 -12.76
CA ALA A 71 19.92 -38.77 -11.70
C ALA A 71 19.09 -38.77 -10.40
N VAL A 72 18.29 -39.82 -10.18
CA VAL A 72 17.32 -39.90 -9.07
C VAL A 72 17.95 -39.72 -7.69
N ILE A 73 19.23 -40.10 -7.53
CA ILE A 73 19.98 -39.92 -6.28
C ILE A 73 20.08 -38.45 -5.82
N HIS A 74 20.03 -37.49 -6.74
CA HIS A 74 20.11 -36.05 -6.46
C HIS A 74 18.73 -35.38 -6.26
N ARG A 75 17.63 -36.14 -6.37
CA ARG A 75 16.27 -35.60 -6.26
C ARG A 75 16.02 -34.92 -4.89
N PRO A 76 16.39 -35.51 -3.74
CA PRO A 76 16.22 -34.85 -2.44
C PRO A 76 16.94 -33.51 -2.34
N THR A 77 18.14 -33.40 -2.93
CA THR A 77 18.89 -32.14 -3.01
C THR A 77 18.10 -31.10 -3.79
N LEU A 78 17.63 -31.42 -5.01
CA LEU A 78 16.83 -30.49 -5.81
C LEU A 78 15.54 -30.05 -5.08
N LEU A 79 14.86 -30.98 -4.40
CA LEU A 79 13.65 -30.68 -3.63
C LEU A 79 13.93 -29.69 -2.50
N GLY A 80 15.05 -29.84 -1.78
CA GLY A 80 15.50 -28.87 -0.79
C GLY A 80 15.71 -27.46 -1.37
N TYR A 81 16.23 -27.34 -2.60
CA TYR A 81 16.38 -26.05 -3.30
C TYR A 81 15.05 -25.43 -3.74
N ILE A 82 14.03 -26.24 -4.05
CA ILE A 82 12.68 -25.75 -4.38
C ILE A 82 11.96 -25.29 -3.11
N VAL A 83 11.99 -26.09 -2.04
CA VAL A 83 11.31 -25.79 -0.76
C VAL A 83 11.93 -24.58 -0.06
N SER A 84 13.26 -24.44 -0.09
CA SER A 84 13.96 -23.23 0.40
C SER A 84 13.83 -22.02 -0.52
N THR A 85 13.07 -22.11 -1.61
CA THR A 85 12.88 -21.05 -2.62
C THR A 85 14.17 -20.54 -3.29
N LYS A 86 15.24 -21.35 -3.29
CA LYS A 86 16.46 -21.06 -4.08
C LYS A 86 16.22 -21.25 -5.58
N ILE A 87 15.43 -22.25 -5.98
CA ILE A 87 14.93 -22.46 -7.34
C ILE A 87 13.46 -22.02 -7.38
N LYS A 88 13.21 -20.85 -7.98
CA LYS A 88 11.91 -20.15 -7.96
C LYS A 88 11.15 -20.27 -9.29
N THR A 89 11.86 -20.50 -10.40
CA THR A 89 11.30 -20.42 -11.75
C THR A 89 11.40 -21.74 -12.52
N PRO A 90 10.50 -21.99 -13.50
CA PRO A 90 10.63 -23.14 -14.40
C PRO A 90 11.93 -23.12 -15.22
N ALA A 91 12.51 -21.95 -15.50
CA ALA A 91 13.78 -21.85 -16.24
C ALA A 91 14.96 -22.40 -15.42
N GLN A 92 15.06 -22.02 -14.14
CA GLN A 92 16.05 -22.57 -13.20
C GLN A 92 15.84 -24.08 -12.99
N LEU A 93 14.59 -24.54 -12.94
CA LEU A 93 14.27 -25.96 -12.78
C LEU A 93 14.66 -26.81 -14.02
N GLU A 94 14.40 -26.34 -15.23
CA GLU A 94 14.83 -27.03 -16.46
C GLU A 94 16.36 -27.00 -16.62
N ALA A 95 17.03 -25.93 -16.18
CA ALA A 95 18.49 -25.90 -16.11
C ALA A 95 19.05 -26.93 -15.09
N ALA A 96 18.41 -27.05 -13.92
CA ALA A 96 18.74 -28.08 -12.94
C ALA A 96 18.56 -29.49 -13.51
N PHE A 97 17.48 -29.76 -14.25
CA PHE A 97 17.31 -31.03 -14.96
C PHE A 97 18.40 -31.26 -16.00
N SER A 98 18.80 -30.23 -16.76
CA SER A 98 19.86 -30.33 -17.75
C SER A 98 21.23 -30.64 -17.12
N PHE A 99 21.57 -29.99 -16.00
CA PHE A 99 22.80 -30.24 -15.26
C PHE A 99 22.79 -31.66 -14.68
N LEU A 100 21.77 -32.02 -13.91
CA LEU A 100 21.65 -33.33 -13.25
C LEU A 100 21.58 -34.49 -14.26
N SER A 101 20.94 -34.29 -15.42
CA SER A 101 20.94 -35.30 -16.49
C SER A 101 22.35 -35.53 -17.07
N GLY A 102 23.20 -34.50 -17.09
CA GLY A 102 24.60 -34.60 -17.49
C GLY A 102 25.49 -35.27 -16.43
N THR A 103 25.30 -34.94 -15.16
CA THR A 103 26.02 -35.58 -14.03
C THR A 103 25.59 -37.03 -13.76
N ALA A 104 24.34 -37.36 -14.13
CA ALA A 104 23.72 -38.66 -13.86
C ALA A 104 23.78 -39.05 -12.36
N SER A 105 24.61 -40.03 -12.00
CA SER A 105 24.75 -40.55 -10.63
C SER A 105 26.04 -40.13 -9.93
N GLU A 106 26.85 -39.26 -10.55
CA GLU A 106 28.13 -38.80 -9.99
C GLU A 106 27.93 -37.64 -8.99
N SER A 107 28.82 -37.52 -8.01
CA SER A 107 28.77 -36.38 -7.08
C SER A 107 29.25 -35.09 -7.75
N PHE A 108 28.45 -34.02 -7.67
CA PHE A 108 28.81 -32.68 -8.16
C PHE A 108 29.13 -31.72 -7.01
N GLU A 109 29.89 -30.66 -7.30
CA GLU A 109 30.08 -29.55 -6.36
C GLU A 109 28.84 -28.65 -6.31
N LEU A 110 28.34 -28.36 -5.11
CA LEU A 110 27.13 -27.54 -4.91
C LEU A 110 27.26 -26.15 -5.57
N LYS A 111 28.47 -25.58 -5.62
CA LYS A 111 28.71 -24.26 -6.23
C LYS A 111 28.51 -24.28 -7.75
N GLU A 112 29.01 -25.31 -8.43
CA GLU A 112 28.84 -25.48 -9.87
C GLU A 112 27.35 -25.69 -10.22
N PHE A 113 26.63 -26.43 -9.39
CA PHE A 113 25.18 -26.60 -9.52
C PHE A 113 24.41 -25.29 -9.29
N GLU A 114 24.74 -24.52 -8.24
CA GLU A 114 24.11 -23.22 -7.98
C GLU A 114 24.34 -22.23 -9.14
N GLU A 115 25.57 -22.15 -9.66
CA GLU A 115 25.92 -21.31 -10.82
C GLU A 115 25.18 -21.75 -12.10
N ALA A 116 25.18 -23.06 -12.41
CA ALA A 116 24.51 -23.60 -13.59
C ALA A 116 22.99 -23.44 -13.54
N CYS A 117 22.40 -23.46 -12.35
CA CYS A 117 20.96 -23.28 -12.14
C CYS A 117 20.53 -21.82 -11.96
N GLY A 118 21.46 -20.86 -11.93
CA GLY A 118 21.14 -19.45 -11.67
C GLY A 118 20.57 -19.20 -10.27
N VAL A 119 21.03 -19.95 -9.27
CA VAL A 119 20.65 -19.75 -7.87
C VAL A 119 21.30 -18.48 -7.34
N GLY A 120 20.52 -17.60 -6.69
CA GLY A 120 20.99 -16.29 -6.25
C GLY A 120 21.07 -15.22 -7.35
N VAL A 121 20.74 -15.56 -8.61
CA VAL A 121 20.65 -14.59 -9.71
C VAL A 121 19.23 -14.04 -9.79
N ASP A 122 18.93 -12.99 -9.02
CA ASP A 122 17.70 -12.21 -9.17
C ASP A 122 17.93 -11.14 -10.26
N VAL A 123 17.22 -11.26 -11.39
CA VAL A 123 17.30 -10.31 -12.52
C VAL A 123 16.28 -9.19 -12.31
N SER A 124 16.71 -7.94 -12.24
CA SER A 124 15.81 -6.79 -12.01
C SER A 124 15.01 -6.41 -13.26
N GLU A 125 13.90 -5.66 -13.11
CA GLU A 125 13.19 -5.09 -14.27
C GLU A 125 14.07 -4.12 -15.07
N GLU A 126 15.02 -3.44 -14.40
CA GLU A 126 15.96 -2.48 -15.00
C GLU A 126 16.99 -3.19 -15.89
N ASP A 127 17.54 -4.32 -15.45
CA ASP A 127 18.43 -5.17 -16.27
C ASP A 127 17.72 -5.68 -17.53
N ILE A 128 16.45 -6.09 -17.38
CA ILE A 128 15.63 -6.54 -18.51
C ILE A 128 15.36 -5.39 -19.47
N GLU A 129 15.03 -4.20 -18.97
CA GLU A 129 14.85 -3.02 -19.82
C GLU A 129 16.14 -2.65 -20.57
N GLN A 130 17.31 -2.67 -19.91
CA GLN A 130 18.59 -2.45 -20.58
C GLN A 130 18.84 -3.49 -21.67
N ALA A 131 18.66 -4.78 -21.38
CA ALA A 131 18.87 -5.86 -22.35
C ALA A 131 17.90 -5.75 -23.55
N VAL A 132 16.63 -5.39 -23.31
CA VAL A 132 15.66 -5.10 -24.38
C VAL A 132 16.10 -3.89 -25.20
N ASN A 133 16.47 -2.78 -24.58
CA ASN A 133 16.95 -1.57 -25.27
C ASN A 133 18.17 -1.85 -26.17
N GLU A 134 19.12 -2.66 -25.71
CA GLU A 134 20.27 -3.06 -26.53
C GLU A 134 19.90 -3.99 -27.69
N VAL A 135 19.00 -4.95 -27.49
CA VAL A 135 18.48 -5.81 -28.56
C VAL A 135 17.74 -4.99 -29.62
N PHE A 136 16.97 -3.98 -29.21
CA PHE A 136 16.31 -3.03 -30.11
C PHE A 136 17.32 -2.16 -30.86
N LYS A 137 18.38 -1.68 -30.19
CA LYS A 137 19.46 -0.92 -30.83
C LYS A 137 20.18 -1.74 -31.90
N GLN A 138 20.42 -3.03 -31.65
CA GLN A 138 21.06 -3.95 -32.61
C GLN A 138 20.15 -4.31 -33.79
N ASN A 139 18.85 -4.46 -33.57
CA ASN A 139 17.88 -4.86 -34.61
C ASN A 139 17.13 -3.68 -35.25
N LYS A 140 17.51 -2.42 -34.95
CA LYS A 140 16.75 -1.21 -35.30
C LYS A 140 16.44 -1.10 -36.80
N GLY A 141 17.39 -1.46 -37.67
CA GLY A 141 17.18 -1.46 -39.13
C GLY A 141 16.03 -2.38 -39.54
N SER A 142 16.12 -3.66 -39.16
CA SER A 142 15.10 -4.68 -39.43
C SER A 142 13.75 -4.37 -38.79
N ILE A 143 13.74 -3.74 -37.60
CA ILE A 143 12.51 -3.31 -36.92
C ILE A 143 11.82 -2.19 -37.71
N LEU A 144 12.57 -1.20 -38.23
CA LEU A 144 12.00 -0.11 -39.02
C LEU A 144 11.53 -0.58 -40.41
N GLU A 145 12.25 -1.50 -41.05
CA GLU A 145 11.89 -2.06 -42.36
C GLU A 145 10.66 -2.99 -42.29
N LEU A 146 10.64 -3.93 -41.35
CA LEU A 146 9.56 -4.91 -41.22
C LEU A 146 8.39 -4.42 -40.37
N ARG A 147 8.56 -3.33 -39.62
CA ARG A 147 7.61 -2.82 -38.62
C ARG A 147 7.06 -3.96 -37.75
N TYR A 148 5.74 -4.07 -37.59
CA TYR A 148 5.11 -5.12 -36.79
C TYR A 148 5.12 -6.50 -37.44
N ARG A 149 5.66 -6.65 -38.67
CA ARG A 149 5.88 -7.94 -39.33
C ARG A 149 7.18 -8.62 -38.86
N ILE A 150 8.00 -7.95 -38.04
CA ILE A 150 9.22 -8.55 -37.46
C ILE A 150 8.87 -9.75 -36.55
N ASN A 151 9.74 -10.76 -36.55
CA ASN A 151 9.57 -11.91 -35.67
C ASN A 151 9.91 -11.54 -34.21
N VAL A 152 8.87 -11.19 -33.43
CA VAL A 152 8.98 -10.92 -32.00
C VAL A 152 9.63 -12.09 -31.23
N GLY A 153 9.45 -13.33 -31.71
CA GLY A 153 10.11 -14.51 -31.13
C GLY A 153 11.64 -14.50 -31.24
N ASP A 154 12.19 -13.89 -32.30
CA ASP A 154 13.64 -13.78 -32.47
C ASP A 154 14.21 -12.70 -31.54
N LEU A 155 13.55 -11.53 -31.45
CA LEU A 155 13.88 -10.48 -30.48
C LEU A 155 13.86 -11.02 -29.04
N PHE A 156 12.82 -11.79 -28.71
CA PHE A 156 12.67 -12.47 -27.42
C PHE A 156 13.81 -13.48 -27.18
N GLY A 157 14.19 -14.25 -28.19
CA GLY A 157 15.34 -15.16 -28.15
C GLY A 157 16.67 -14.45 -27.92
N HIS A 158 16.86 -13.25 -28.49
CA HIS A 158 18.07 -12.44 -28.26
C HIS A 158 18.15 -11.91 -26.82
N VAL A 159 17.03 -11.49 -26.21
CA VAL A 159 17.02 -11.10 -24.79
C VAL A 159 17.29 -12.31 -23.89
N ARG A 160 16.63 -13.45 -24.15
CA ARG A 160 16.81 -14.68 -23.36
C ARG A 160 18.23 -15.27 -23.45
N LYS A 161 18.97 -15.03 -24.54
CA LYS A 161 20.40 -15.40 -24.65
C LYS A 161 21.32 -14.57 -23.74
N ARG A 162 20.91 -13.35 -23.37
CA ARG A 162 21.67 -12.43 -22.49
C ARG A 162 21.28 -12.59 -21.03
N LEU A 163 19.97 -12.74 -20.78
CA LEU A 163 19.39 -12.93 -19.45
C LEU A 163 18.56 -14.23 -19.45
N PRO A 164 19.19 -15.40 -19.25
CA PRO A 164 18.49 -16.70 -19.28
C PRO A 164 17.38 -16.85 -18.23
N TRP A 165 17.54 -16.14 -17.10
CA TRP A 165 16.69 -16.20 -15.92
C TRP A 165 15.63 -15.10 -15.83
N ALA A 166 15.58 -14.18 -16.80
CA ALA A 166 14.59 -13.09 -16.83
C ALA A 166 13.15 -13.60 -16.95
N ASP A 167 12.18 -12.94 -16.29
CA ASP A 167 10.77 -13.33 -16.41
C ASP A 167 10.28 -13.13 -17.86
N PRO A 168 9.84 -14.20 -18.55
CA PRO A 168 9.37 -14.13 -19.92
C PRO A 168 8.17 -13.17 -20.13
N ARG A 169 7.37 -12.91 -19.09
CA ARG A 169 6.23 -11.98 -19.12
C ARG A 169 6.72 -10.53 -19.15
N ILE A 170 7.73 -10.21 -18.34
CA ILE A 170 8.32 -8.86 -18.24
C ILE A 170 9.10 -8.55 -19.53
N VAL A 171 9.92 -9.50 -20.01
CA VAL A 171 10.61 -9.40 -21.31
C VAL A 171 9.62 -9.10 -22.43
N LYS A 172 8.51 -9.86 -22.52
CA LYS A 172 7.50 -9.64 -23.56
C LYS A 172 6.85 -8.25 -23.44
N LYS A 173 6.42 -7.85 -22.24
CA LYS A 173 5.80 -6.54 -21.96
C LYS A 173 6.69 -5.38 -22.42
N LEU A 174 7.99 -5.45 -22.15
CA LEU A 174 8.96 -4.43 -22.54
C LEU A 174 9.23 -4.42 -24.05
N ILE A 175 9.33 -5.59 -24.70
CA ILE A 175 9.45 -5.69 -26.18
C ILE A 175 8.20 -5.10 -26.86
N ASP A 176 7.01 -5.46 -26.42
CA ASP A 176 5.75 -4.94 -26.99
C ASP A 176 5.64 -3.41 -26.79
N ALA A 177 6.04 -2.89 -25.63
CA ALA A 177 6.08 -1.45 -25.35
C ALA A 177 7.12 -0.70 -26.24
N LYS A 178 8.33 -1.25 -26.40
CA LYS A 178 9.39 -0.65 -27.23
C LYS A 178 9.08 -0.71 -28.73
N LEU A 179 8.37 -1.74 -29.20
CA LEU A 179 7.83 -1.76 -30.57
C LEU A 179 6.83 -0.63 -30.78
N TYR A 180 5.93 -0.41 -29.82
CA TYR A 180 4.96 0.68 -29.89
C TYR A 180 5.61 2.06 -29.87
N GLU A 181 6.58 2.28 -28.96
CA GLU A 181 7.38 3.52 -28.89
C GLU A 181 8.08 3.83 -30.22
N LEU A 182 8.65 2.82 -30.88
CA LEU A 182 9.46 2.99 -32.09
C LEU A 182 8.65 3.03 -33.41
N LEU A 183 7.49 2.35 -33.46
CA LEU A 183 6.72 2.15 -34.71
C LEU A 183 5.39 2.90 -34.74
N GLY A 184 4.90 3.39 -33.60
CA GLY A 184 3.59 4.00 -33.46
C GLY A 184 2.44 3.00 -33.62
N GLU A 185 1.26 3.50 -34.00
CA GLU A 185 0.07 2.68 -34.20
C GLU A 185 0.24 1.62 -35.31
N ARG A 186 -0.50 0.51 -35.18
CA ARG A 186 -0.57 -0.52 -36.22
C ARG A 186 -1.46 -0.06 -37.37
N THR A 187 -0.91 -0.03 -38.57
CA THR A 187 -1.59 0.36 -39.80
C THR A 187 -2.19 -0.84 -40.53
N ALA A 188 -3.02 -0.61 -41.56
CA ALA A 188 -3.50 -1.68 -42.43
C ALA A 188 -2.35 -2.44 -43.11
N ALA A 189 -1.28 -1.74 -43.50
CA ALA A 189 -0.08 -2.32 -44.10
C ALA A 189 0.64 -3.30 -43.14
N ASP A 190 0.63 -3.04 -41.83
CA ASP A 190 1.23 -3.93 -40.83
C ASP A 190 0.56 -5.33 -40.77
N ASN A 191 -0.66 -5.47 -41.31
CA ASN A 191 -1.41 -6.74 -41.39
C ASN A 191 -1.22 -7.51 -42.71
N GLU A 192 -0.58 -6.91 -43.72
CA GLU A 192 -0.24 -7.62 -44.95
C GLU A 192 0.85 -8.66 -44.65
N LYS A 193 0.61 -9.91 -45.05
CA LYS A 193 1.58 -10.99 -44.84
C LYS A 193 2.81 -10.75 -45.72
N PRO A 194 4.04 -10.83 -45.18
CA PRO A 194 5.23 -11.01 -46.00
C PRO A 194 5.03 -12.24 -46.90
N SER A 195 5.42 -12.13 -48.17
CA SER A 195 5.28 -13.20 -49.16
C SER A 195 6.19 -14.40 -48.80
N LYS A 196 5.67 -15.34 -48.01
CA LYS A 196 6.33 -16.61 -47.71
C LYS A 196 5.87 -17.72 -48.67
N GLN A 197 6.85 -18.48 -49.16
CA GLN A 197 6.62 -19.67 -49.97
C GLN A 197 5.80 -20.73 -49.20
N LYS A 198 4.98 -21.50 -49.93
CA LYS A 198 3.97 -22.43 -49.38
C LYS A 198 4.56 -23.52 -48.46
N LYS A 199 3.83 -23.83 -47.38
CA LYS A 199 3.35 -25.19 -47.05
C LYS A 199 2.10 -25.13 -46.14
N GLU A 200 1.31 -26.20 -46.14
CA GLU A 200 -0.15 -26.17 -45.86
C GLU A 200 -0.56 -26.58 -44.42
N LYS A 201 -1.85 -26.38 -44.10
CA LYS A 201 -2.53 -26.77 -42.83
C LYS A 201 -3.18 -28.18 -42.94
N PRO A 202 -3.59 -28.80 -41.81
CA PRO A 202 -4.98 -28.71 -41.29
C PRO A 202 -5.01 -28.27 -39.79
N ALA A 203 -5.97 -27.52 -39.20
CA ALA A 203 -7.44 -27.65 -39.06
C ALA A 203 -7.91 -28.82 -38.15
N LYS A 204 -8.95 -28.76 -37.29
CA LYS A 204 -9.70 -27.70 -36.53
C LYS A 204 -10.80 -28.42 -35.70
N VAL A 205 -10.98 -28.20 -34.38
CA VAL A 205 -12.24 -28.47 -33.62
C VAL A 205 -12.38 -27.51 -32.41
N GLU A 206 -13.62 -27.13 -32.06
CA GLU A 206 -14.04 -26.28 -30.92
C GLU A 206 -14.97 -27.09 -29.98
N ASP A 207 -15.09 -26.76 -28.68
CA ASP A 207 -16.41 -26.57 -28.01
C ASP A 207 -16.36 -25.96 -26.57
N LYS A 208 -17.52 -25.73 -25.93
CA LYS A 208 -17.82 -24.67 -24.92
C LYS A 208 -18.20 -25.12 -23.48
N LYS A 209 -17.96 -24.22 -22.49
CA LYS A 209 -18.72 -23.98 -21.20
C LYS A 209 -18.72 -25.10 -20.12
N VAL A 210 -19.28 -24.96 -18.89
CA VAL A 210 -20.06 -23.88 -18.19
C VAL A 210 -19.34 -23.39 -16.88
N ALA A 211 -20.00 -23.11 -15.73
CA ALA A 211 -19.45 -22.68 -14.42
C ALA A 211 -20.29 -23.19 -13.21
N ASP A 212 -19.74 -23.06 -11.98
CA ASP A 212 -20.37 -22.86 -10.63
C ASP A 212 -19.43 -23.43 -9.52
N GLU A 213 -19.55 -23.14 -8.20
CA GLU A 213 -19.44 -21.89 -7.42
C GLU A 213 -19.34 -22.25 -5.89
N ASN A 214 -18.39 -21.67 -5.14
CA ASN A 214 -18.31 -21.56 -3.64
C ASN A 214 -18.08 -22.84 -2.76
N PRO A 215 -17.62 -22.74 -1.48
CA PRO A 215 -17.33 -21.57 -0.61
C PRO A 215 -15.90 -21.48 0.02
N VAL A 216 -15.67 -20.54 0.94
CA VAL A 216 -14.35 -20.01 1.40
C VAL A 216 -14.09 -20.15 2.92
N GLN A 217 -12.84 -20.44 3.32
CA GLN A 217 -12.12 -19.97 4.56
C GLN A 217 -10.57 -19.91 4.28
N PRO A 218 -9.67 -19.37 5.13
CA PRO A 218 -9.26 -17.96 5.01
C PRO A 218 -7.75 -17.69 4.76
N ALA A 219 -7.49 -16.87 3.73
CA ALA A 219 -6.49 -15.80 3.65
C ALA A 219 -5.01 -16.02 4.06
N GLU A 220 -4.20 -16.53 3.12
CA GLU A 220 -2.90 -15.93 2.79
C GLU A 220 -2.85 -15.57 1.29
N ASP A 221 -2.33 -14.39 0.96
CA ASP A 221 -2.08 -13.81 -0.40
C ASP A 221 -3.11 -14.06 -1.53
N LEU A 222 -4.41 -14.08 -1.19
CA LEU A 222 -5.47 -13.86 -2.17
C LEU A 222 -5.43 -12.40 -2.68
N ASN A 223 -5.16 -12.24 -3.97
CA ASN A 223 -5.20 -10.95 -4.65
C ASN A 223 -6.61 -10.31 -4.50
N PRO A 224 -6.74 -9.17 -3.78
CA PRO A 224 -8.04 -8.60 -3.43
C PRO A 224 -8.78 -8.01 -4.65
N PHE A 225 -8.11 -7.89 -5.79
CA PHE A 225 -8.65 -7.33 -7.03
C PHE A 225 -9.26 -8.40 -7.97
N LEU A 226 -9.29 -9.68 -7.56
CA LEU A 226 -9.90 -10.76 -8.35
C LEU A 226 -11.43 -10.65 -8.45
N ILE A 227 -12.08 -9.92 -7.53
CA ILE A 227 -13.54 -9.73 -7.51
C ILE A 227 -14.09 -8.88 -8.67
N PHE A 228 -13.22 -8.16 -9.39
CA PHE A 228 -13.64 -7.26 -10.48
C PHE A 228 -13.62 -7.99 -11.84
N PRO A 229 -14.62 -7.78 -12.73
CA PRO A 229 -14.62 -8.38 -14.06
C PRO A 229 -13.50 -7.81 -14.94
N ASN A 230 -13.16 -8.51 -16.03
CA ASN A 230 -12.27 -7.95 -17.06
C ASN A 230 -13.04 -6.93 -17.94
N PRO A 231 -12.36 -5.93 -18.57
CA PRO A 231 -13.03 -4.97 -19.44
C PRO A 231 -13.83 -5.61 -20.59
N GLU A 232 -13.35 -6.73 -21.13
CA GLU A 232 -14.03 -7.50 -22.18
C GLU A 232 -15.37 -8.11 -21.73
N GLU A 233 -15.60 -8.26 -20.43
CA GLU A 233 -16.84 -8.80 -19.86
C GLU A 233 -17.91 -7.73 -19.61
N ASN A 234 -17.62 -6.46 -19.92
CA ASN A 234 -18.48 -5.32 -19.61
C ASN A 234 -19.71 -5.17 -20.55
N PHE A 235 -20.21 -6.28 -21.09
CA PHE A 235 -21.48 -6.40 -21.81
C PHE A 235 -22.59 -7.04 -20.96
N LYS A 236 -22.26 -7.57 -19.76
CA LYS A 236 -23.25 -8.11 -18.81
C LYS A 236 -24.16 -6.97 -18.29
N VAL A 237 -25.39 -7.29 -17.91
CA VAL A 237 -26.32 -6.31 -17.30
C VAL A 237 -25.74 -5.80 -15.98
N HIS A 238 -25.60 -4.48 -15.87
CA HIS A 238 -25.03 -3.81 -14.69
C HIS A 238 -26.09 -3.50 -13.63
N THR A 239 -27.30 -3.16 -14.07
CA THR A 239 -28.44 -2.87 -13.19
C THR A 239 -29.75 -2.99 -13.97
N GLU A 240 -30.83 -3.20 -13.24
CA GLU A 240 -32.20 -3.15 -13.75
C GLU A 240 -32.88 -1.90 -13.19
N VAL A 241 -33.37 -1.03 -14.07
CA VAL A 241 -34.09 0.19 -13.69
C VAL A 241 -35.59 -0.05 -13.88
N PHE A 242 -36.29 -0.13 -12.76
CA PHE A 242 -37.73 -0.31 -12.70
C PHE A 242 -38.43 1.04 -12.88
N PHE A 243 -39.46 1.06 -13.72
CA PHE A 243 -40.29 2.22 -13.99
C PHE A 243 -41.76 1.88 -13.78
N SER A 244 -42.52 2.86 -13.29
CA SER A 244 -43.96 2.74 -13.04
C SER A 244 -44.80 2.57 -14.31
N ASN A 245 -44.32 3.14 -15.43
CA ASN A 245 -45.11 3.36 -16.65
C ASN A 245 -44.48 2.76 -17.92
N ARG A 246 -43.36 2.02 -17.81
CA ARG A 246 -42.68 1.38 -18.95
C ARG A 246 -41.92 0.12 -18.53
N PRO A 247 -41.53 -0.75 -19.47
CA PRO A 247 -40.77 -1.97 -19.15
C PRO A 247 -39.46 -1.72 -18.41
N VAL A 248 -39.01 -2.73 -17.66
CA VAL A 248 -37.73 -2.70 -16.92
C VAL A 248 -36.56 -2.50 -17.88
N LEU A 249 -35.79 -1.44 -17.67
CA LEU A 249 -34.60 -1.15 -18.45
C LEU A 249 -33.41 -1.95 -17.92
N ARG A 250 -32.85 -2.83 -18.75
CA ARG A 250 -31.65 -3.62 -18.44
C ARG A 250 -30.42 -2.90 -18.98
N CYS A 251 -29.71 -2.16 -18.12
CA CYS A 251 -28.55 -1.37 -18.52
C CYS A 251 -27.33 -2.25 -18.78
N CYS A 252 -26.87 -2.30 -20.03
CA CYS A 252 -25.64 -2.94 -20.49
C CYS A 252 -25.07 -2.20 -21.70
N ASN A 253 -23.78 -2.43 -22.01
CA ASN A 253 -23.19 -1.98 -23.27
C ASN A 253 -23.63 -2.89 -24.43
N THR A 254 -23.92 -2.28 -25.58
CA THR A 254 -23.97 -3.02 -26.84
C THR A 254 -22.57 -3.46 -27.24
N LYS A 255 -22.47 -4.51 -28.06
CA LYS A 255 -21.17 -5.01 -28.55
C LYS A 255 -20.39 -3.93 -29.31
N GLU A 256 -21.06 -3.10 -30.09
CA GLU A 256 -20.42 -2.03 -30.88
C GLU A 256 -19.81 -0.94 -29.99
N VAL A 257 -20.53 -0.52 -28.94
CA VAL A 257 -20.05 0.46 -27.96
C VAL A 257 -18.89 -0.11 -27.14
N LEU A 258 -18.95 -1.40 -26.76
CA LEU A 258 -17.85 -2.09 -26.10
C LEU A 258 -16.63 -2.26 -27.00
N ASP A 259 -16.79 -2.70 -28.26
CA ASP A 259 -15.69 -2.85 -29.22
C ASP A 259 -15.02 -1.50 -29.51
N LYS A 260 -15.78 -0.39 -29.56
CA LYS A 260 -15.25 0.98 -29.66
C LYS A 260 -14.45 1.36 -28.42
N HIS A 261 -14.94 1.04 -27.22
CA HIS A 261 -14.23 1.27 -25.96
C HIS A 261 -12.93 0.47 -25.89
N LEU A 262 -12.98 -0.85 -26.11
CA LEU A 262 -11.83 -1.76 -26.05
C LEU A 262 -10.71 -1.36 -27.02
N LYS A 263 -11.07 -0.90 -28.23
CA LYS A 263 -10.09 -0.30 -29.17
C LYS A 263 -9.42 0.93 -28.59
N ARG A 264 -10.21 1.86 -28.01
CA ARG A 264 -9.73 3.14 -27.45
C ARG A 264 -8.94 2.98 -26.14
N THR A 265 -9.16 1.90 -25.38
CA THR A 265 -8.43 1.56 -24.14
C THR A 265 -7.34 0.52 -24.33
N SER A 266 -7.22 -0.08 -25.53
CA SER A 266 -6.39 -1.27 -25.78
C SER A 266 -6.66 -2.42 -24.78
N GLY A 267 -7.92 -2.57 -24.35
CA GLY A 267 -8.33 -3.58 -23.35
C GLY A 267 -7.82 -3.35 -21.92
N LYS A 268 -7.12 -2.24 -21.64
CA LYS A 268 -6.59 -1.93 -20.30
C LYS A 268 -7.69 -1.50 -19.34
N VAL A 269 -7.45 -1.73 -18.06
CA VAL A 269 -8.31 -1.21 -16.98
C VAL A 269 -8.02 0.27 -16.74
N TYR A 270 -9.07 1.07 -16.66
CA TYR A 270 -9.01 2.49 -16.34
C TYR A 270 -9.92 2.81 -15.15
N THR A 271 -9.31 3.30 -14.07
CA THR A 271 -9.97 3.73 -12.81
C THR A 271 -9.75 5.21 -12.55
N ARG A 272 -10.31 5.76 -11.47
CA ARG A 272 -10.03 7.12 -10.99
C ARG A 272 -10.05 7.18 -9.46
N PHE A 273 -9.27 8.09 -8.88
CA PHE A 273 -9.47 8.60 -7.54
C PHE A 273 -9.97 10.05 -7.67
N PRO A 274 -11.23 10.35 -7.28
CA PRO A 274 -11.83 11.68 -7.48
C PRO A 274 -12.03 12.46 -6.16
N PRO A 275 -10.98 13.00 -5.53
CA PRO A 275 -11.12 13.81 -4.31
C PRO A 275 -11.61 15.23 -4.60
N GLU A 276 -12.32 15.82 -3.64
CA GLU A 276 -12.67 17.24 -3.66
C GLU A 276 -11.50 18.09 -3.13
N PRO A 277 -11.05 19.14 -3.85
CA PRO A 277 -9.96 20.03 -3.44
C PRO A 277 -10.40 21.05 -2.36
N ASN A 278 -11.14 20.59 -1.35
CA ASN A 278 -11.81 21.44 -0.36
C ASN A 278 -11.59 21.03 1.10
N GLY A 279 -10.70 20.06 1.36
CA GLY A 279 -10.36 19.59 2.70
C GLY A 279 -9.24 18.54 2.70
N TYR A 280 -8.66 18.29 3.88
CA TYR A 280 -7.60 17.30 4.05
C TYR A 280 -8.11 15.85 3.93
N LEU A 281 -7.36 15.01 3.23
CA LEU A 281 -7.63 13.57 3.14
C LEU A 281 -7.46 12.88 4.50
N HIS A 282 -8.26 11.84 4.74
CA HIS A 282 -8.28 11.02 5.95
C HIS A 282 -8.18 9.52 5.66
N ILE A 283 -7.99 8.67 6.67
CA ILE A 283 -7.75 7.22 6.52
C ILE A 283 -8.74 6.50 5.59
N GLY A 284 -10.02 6.88 5.59
CA GLY A 284 -11.01 6.37 4.62
C GLY A 284 -10.64 6.59 3.13
N HIS A 285 -9.95 7.69 2.81
CA HIS A 285 -9.42 7.97 1.48
C HIS A 285 -8.23 7.07 1.11
N ALA A 286 -7.49 6.52 2.08
CA ALA A 286 -6.47 5.50 1.77
C ALA A 286 -7.11 4.21 1.24
N LYS A 287 -8.29 3.81 1.71
CA LYS A 287 -9.06 2.71 1.10
C LYS A 287 -9.50 3.06 -0.32
N ALA A 288 -9.97 4.29 -0.57
CA ALA A 288 -10.33 4.74 -1.91
C ALA A 288 -9.13 4.72 -2.88
N MET A 289 -7.96 5.22 -2.45
CA MET A 289 -6.73 5.19 -3.25
C MET A 289 -6.26 3.75 -3.50
N PHE A 290 -6.21 2.90 -2.47
CA PHE A 290 -5.84 1.48 -2.60
C PHE A 290 -6.75 0.73 -3.58
N VAL A 291 -8.06 0.96 -3.51
CA VAL A 291 -9.03 0.33 -4.42
C VAL A 291 -8.86 0.84 -5.85
N SER A 292 -8.73 2.16 -6.06
CA SER A 292 -8.64 2.76 -7.40
C SER A 292 -7.27 2.59 -8.07
N PHE A 293 -6.19 3.02 -7.42
CA PHE A 293 -4.83 2.91 -7.96
C PHE A 293 -4.33 1.46 -7.91
N GLY A 294 -4.68 0.70 -6.86
CA GLY A 294 -4.27 -0.70 -6.73
C GLY A 294 -4.85 -1.58 -7.83
N LEU A 295 -6.15 -1.47 -8.16
CA LEU A 295 -6.75 -2.22 -9.27
C LEU A 295 -6.09 -1.90 -10.62
N ALA A 296 -5.77 -0.63 -10.87
CA ALA A 296 -5.07 -0.23 -12.08
C ALA A 296 -3.63 -0.79 -12.11
N LYS A 297 -2.88 -0.65 -11.02
CA LYS A 297 -1.49 -1.16 -10.90
C LYS A 297 -1.44 -2.68 -11.11
N GLU A 298 -2.32 -3.41 -10.44
CA GLU A 298 -2.41 -4.88 -10.51
C GLU A 298 -2.69 -5.38 -11.94
N ARG A 299 -3.51 -4.65 -12.70
CA ARG A 299 -3.94 -5.05 -14.05
C ARG A 299 -3.17 -4.38 -15.19
N GLY A 300 -2.03 -3.74 -14.90
CA GLY A 300 -1.25 -2.99 -15.90
C GLY A 300 -2.02 -1.85 -16.58
N GLY A 301 -3.03 -1.33 -15.88
CA GLY A 301 -3.96 -0.30 -16.31
C GLY A 301 -3.51 1.11 -15.92
N CYS A 302 -4.46 2.03 -15.85
CA CYS A 302 -4.23 3.46 -15.61
C CYS A 302 -5.26 4.01 -14.60
N CYS A 303 -4.81 4.79 -13.63
CA CYS A 303 -5.69 5.48 -12.69
C CYS A 303 -5.51 7.00 -12.81
N TYR A 304 -6.61 7.70 -13.08
CA TYR A 304 -6.64 9.16 -13.05
C TYR A 304 -6.68 9.67 -11.61
N LEU A 305 -5.90 10.70 -11.30
CA LEU A 305 -6.24 11.61 -10.19
C LEU A 305 -7.14 12.68 -10.81
N ARG A 306 -8.35 12.86 -10.28
CA ARG A 306 -9.25 13.90 -10.79
C ARG A 306 -9.79 14.77 -9.69
N TYR A 307 -9.45 16.05 -9.71
CA TYR A 307 -10.03 17.01 -8.80
C TYR A 307 -11.50 17.22 -9.12
N ASP A 308 -12.34 17.10 -8.09
CA ASP A 308 -13.76 17.40 -8.17
C ASP A 308 -14.00 18.88 -7.81
N ASP A 309 -13.45 19.74 -8.66
CA ASP A 309 -13.33 21.20 -8.59
C ASP A 309 -14.62 21.94 -8.99
N THR A 310 -15.76 21.29 -8.79
CA THR A 310 -17.03 21.75 -9.33
C THR A 310 -17.68 22.90 -8.55
N ASN A 311 -17.11 23.24 -7.39
CA ASN A 311 -17.50 24.36 -6.56
C ASN A 311 -16.28 25.29 -6.42
N PRO A 312 -16.23 26.40 -7.16
CA PRO A 312 -15.06 27.27 -7.23
C PRO A 312 -14.79 28.02 -5.91
N GLU A 313 -15.80 28.25 -5.05
CA GLU A 313 -15.58 28.87 -3.72
C GLU A 313 -14.96 27.89 -2.71
N ALA A 314 -15.14 26.59 -2.93
CA ALA A 314 -14.64 25.55 -2.03
C ALA A 314 -13.21 25.10 -2.36
N GLU A 315 -12.75 25.34 -3.58
CA GLU A 315 -11.41 25.00 -4.05
C GLU A 315 -10.34 25.88 -3.41
N LYS A 316 -9.27 25.27 -2.91
CA LYS A 316 -8.07 25.99 -2.49
C LYS A 316 -6.82 25.27 -2.95
N LYS A 317 -5.85 26.03 -3.45
CA LYS A 317 -4.54 25.50 -3.86
C LYS A 317 -3.87 24.66 -2.76
N GLU A 318 -3.96 25.10 -1.50
CA GLU A 318 -3.49 24.36 -0.31
C GLU A 318 -3.98 22.89 -0.30
N TYR A 319 -5.25 22.65 -0.62
CA TYR A 319 -5.81 21.30 -0.63
C TYR A 319 -5.40 20.50 -1.88
N ILE A 320 -5.21 21.16 -3.03
CA ILE A 320 -4.72 20.52 -4.26
C ILE A 320 -3.30 20.01 -4.02
N ASP A 321 -2.39 20.92 -3.64
CA ASP A 321 -0.97 20.66 -3.37
C ASP A 321 -0.83 19.52 -2.33
N HIS A 322 -1.61 19.58 -1.24
CA HIS A 322 -1.64 18.54 -0.20
C HIS A 322 -2.20 17.19 -0.71
N ILE A 323 -3.21 17.19 -1.59
CA ILE A 323 -3.73 15.94 -2.18
C ILE A 323 -2.66 15.28 -3.05
N GLU A 324 -1.88 16.04 -3.85
CA GLU A 324 -0.77 15.48 -4.64
C GLU A 324 0.30 14.90 -3.71
N GLU A 325 0.74 15.66 -2.70
CA GLU A 325 1.73 15.22 -1.70
C GLU A 325 1.32 13.91 -1.02
N ILE A 326 0.04 13.75 -0.67
CA ILE A 326 -0.47 12.53 -0.03
C ILE A 326 -0.62 11.37 -1.02
N VAL A 327 -1.02 11.62 -2.28
CA VAL A 327 -1.09 10.57 -3.31
C VAL A 327 0.30 9.99 -3.58
N GLU A 328 1.30 10.86 -3.73
CA GLU A 328 2.71 10.46 -3.91
C GLU A 328 3.25 9.75 -2.67
N TRP A 329 3.08 10.33 -1.47
CA TRP A 329 3.50 9.72 -0.20
C TRP A 329 2.88 8.34 0.03
N MET A 330 1.64 8.13 -0.39
CA MET A 330 0.95 6.84 -0.32
C MET A 330 1.49 5.77 -1.29
N GLY A 331 2.45 6.13 -2.16
CA GLY A 331 3.10 5.24 -3.12
C GLY A 331 2.34 5.10 -4.44
N TRP A 332 1.44 6.04 -4.76
CA TRP A 332 0.63 6.03 -5.97
C TRP A 332 1.10 7.07 -6.97
N LYS A 333 1.10 6.69 -8.26
CA LYS A 333 1.42 7.60 -9.36
C LYS A 333 0.18 7.73 -10.27
N PRO A 334 -0.39 8.92 -10.46
CA PRO A 334 -1.47 9.11 -11.42
C PRO A 334 -0.97 8.92 -12.85
N PHE A 335 -1.81 8.30 -13.68
CA PHE A 335 -1.59 8.22 -15.13
C PHE A 335 -1.72 9.61 -15.77
N LYS A 336 -2.74 10.36 -15.34
CA LYS A 336 -2.99 11.75 -15.72
C LYS A 336 -3.70 12.44 -14.56
N ILE A 337 -3.35 13.69 -14.30
CA ILE A 337 -4.13 14.61 -13.46
C ILE A 337 -5.14 15.33 -14.35
N THR A 338 -6.38 15.42 -13.89
CA THR A 338 -7.50 16.02 -14.62
C THR A 338 -8.37 16.81 -13.65
N TYR A 339 -9.14 17.74 -14.18
CA TYR A 339 -10.13 18.49 -13.43
C TYR A 339 -11.51 18.07 -13.92
N THR A 340 -12.55 18.24 -13.10
CA THR A 340 -13.92 18.11 -13.57
C THR A 340 -14.26 19.30 -14.48
N SER A 341 -13.67 20.48 -14.24
CA SER A 341 -13.81 21.68 -15.10
C SER A 341 -13.34 21.52 -16.54
N ASP A 342 -12.33 20.67 -16.79
CA ASP A 342 -11.85 20.33 -18.14
C ASP A 342 -12.98 19.90 -19.09
N TYR A 343 -14.06 19.31 -18.55
CA TYR A 343 -15.15 18.69 -19.31
C TYR A 343 -16.45 19.51 -19.34
N PHE A 344 -16.47 20.74 -18.78
CA PHE A 344 -17.70 21.53 -18.63
C PHE A 344 -18.43 21.82 -19.96
N GLN A 345 -17.70 22.07 -21.05
CA GLN A 345 -18.31 22.32 -22.36
C GLN A 345 -18.98 21.06 -22.94
N GLU A 346 -18.32 19.91 -22.88
CA GLU A 346 -18.88 18.62 -23.33
C GLU A 346 -20.12 18.25 -22.50
N LEU A 347 -20.07 18.51 -21.20
CA LEU A 347 -21.20 18.33 -20.30
C LEU A 347 -22.38 19.22 -20.70
N TYR A 348 -22.15 20.51 -21.00
CA TYR A 348 -23.21 21.41 -21.48
C TYR A 348 -23.87 20.87 -22.76
N GLU A 349 -23.08 20.40 -23.72
CA GLU A 349 -23.60 19.78 -24.95
C GLU A 349 -24.44 18.53 -24.68
N LEU A 350 -24.06 17.71 -23.69
CA LEU A 350 -24.85 16.55 -23.27
C LEU A 350 -26.15 16.93 -22.54
N ALA A 351 -26.21 18.03 -21.78
CA ALA A 351 -27.47 18.54 -21.24
C ALA A 351 -28.41 19.03 -22.36
N VAL A 352 -27.88 19.79 -23.32
CA VAL A 352 -28.64 20.24 -24.50
C VAL A 352 -29.20 19.05 -25.28
N GLU A 353 -28.39 18.00 -25.47
CA GLU A 353 -28.84 16.76 -26.12
C GLU A 353 -29.90 16.01 -25.29
N LEU A 354 -29.78 15.99 -23.96
CA LEU A 354 -30.79 15.42 -23.06
C LEU A 354 -32.13 16.16 -23.16
N ILE A 355 -32.13 17.49 -23.30
CA ILE A 355 -33.33 18.30 -23.56
C ILE A 355 -33.91 17.98 -24.95
N ARG A 356 -33.08 17.94 -26.00
CA ARG A 356 -33.50 17.60 -27.38
C ARG A 356 -34.16 16.22 -27.48
N ARG A 357 -33.70 15.24 -26.69
CA ARG A 357 -34.30 13.90 -26.59
C ARG A 357 -35.58 13.84 -25.75
N GLY A 358 -36.04 14.96 -25.19
CA GLY A 358 -37.20 15.00 -24.30
C GLY A 358 -36.94 14.34 -22.93
N HIS A 359 -35.67 14.24 -22.53
CA HIS A 359 -35.24 13.61 -21.27
C HIS A 359 -34.76 14.62 -20.21
N ALA A 360 -34.83 15.92 -20.50
CA ALA A 360 -34.72 16.99 -19.52
C ALA A 360 -35.63 18.17 -19.86
N TYR A 361 -35.94 18.98 -18.85
CA TYR A 361 -36.77 20.18 -18.94
C TYR A 361 -36.29 21.24 -17.93
N VAL A 362 -36.47 22.52 -18.24
CA VAL A 362 -36.26 23.60 -17.25
C VAL A 362 -37.47 23.67 -16.32
N ASP A 363 -37.25 23.92 -15.03
CA ASP A 363 -38.25 23.99 -13.98
C ASP A 363 -38.08 25.28 -13.17
N HIS A 364 -39.17 25.82 -12.62
CA HIS A 364 -39.19 27.02 -11.77
C HIS A 364 -39.80 26.77 -10.38
N GLN A 365 -40.04 25.52 -9.99
CA GLN A 365 -40.40 25.18 -8.62
C GLN A 365 -39.30 25.63 -7.64
N THR A 366 -39.72 26.22 -6.52
CA THR A 366 -38.85 26.48 -5.35
C THR A 366 -38.35 25.18 -4.71
N PRO A 367 -37.24 25.20 -3.94
CA PRO A 367 -36.73 24.00 -3.24
C PRO A 367 -37.78 23.32 -2.33
N GLU A 368 -38.66 24.11 -1.73
CA GLU A 368 -39.77 23.66 -0.88
C GLU A 368 -40.86 22.96 -1.69
N GLU A 369 -41.34 23.55 -2.79
CA GLU A 369 -42.31 22.93 -3.71
C GLU A 369 -41.73 21.65 -4.34
N ILE A 370 -40.45 21.69 -4.74
CA ILE A 370 -39.70 20.54 -5.23
C ILE A 370 -39.72 19.39 -4.22
N LYS A 371 -39.51 19.69 -2.93
CA LYS A 371 -39.54 18.69 -1.84
C LYS A 371 -40.94 18.13 -1.66
N GLU A 372 -41.94 18.98 -1.59
CA GLU A 372 -43.35 18.60 -1.45
C GLU A 372 -43.82 17.70 -2.60
N TYR A 373 -43.51 18.07 -3.86
CA TYR A 373 -43.90 17.29 -5.04
C TYR A 373 -43.19 15.94 -5.08
N ARG A 374 -41.92 15.85 -4.63
CA ARG A 374 -41.23 14.56 -4.47
C ARG A 374 -41.89 13.68 -3.40
N GLU A 375 -42.23 14.23 -2.24
CA GLU A 375 -42.91 13.52 -1.16
C GLU A 375 -44.29 13.01 -1.58
N LYS A 376 -45.00 13.78 -2.42
CA LYS A 376 -46.30 13.41 -3.01
C LYS A 376 -46.20 12.58 -4.30
N LYS A 377 -44.99 12.28 -4.79
CA LYS A 377 -44.74 11.64 -6.11
C LYS A 377 -45.49 12.33 -7.27
N MET A 378 -45.54 13.66 -7.27
CA MET A 378 -46.22 14.47 -8.29
C MET A 378 -45.23 14.98 -9.34
N ASP A 379 -45.69 15.04 -10.60
CA ASP A 379 -44.96 15.69 -11.68
C ASP A 379 -44.96 17.21 -11.53
N SER A 380 -43.85 17.86 -11.87
CA SER A 380 -43.73 19.33 -11.86
C SER A 380 -44.66 19.97 -12.89
N PRO A 381 -45.26 21.15 -12.61
CA PRO A 381 -46.06 21.90 -13.60
C PRO A 381 -45.30 22.20 -14.91
N TRP A 382 -43.98 22.29 -14.86
CA TRP A 382 -43.11 22.60 -16.00
C TRP A 382 -42.58 21.37 -16.75
N ARG A 383 -42.92 20.15 -16.30
CA ARG A 383 -42.35 18.89 -16.81
C ARG A 383 -42.63 18.60 -18.28
N ASP A 384 -43.78 19.02 -18.77
CA ASP A 384 -44.25 18.78 -20.15
C ASP A 384 -44.18 20.03 -21.04
N ARG A 385 -43.43 21.05 -20.62
CA ARG A 385 -43.17 22.23 -21.45
C ARG A 385 -42.43 21.86 -22.75
N PRO A 386 -42.64 22.60 -23.87
CA PRO A 386 -41.97 22.35 -25.14
C PRO A 386 -40.44 22.26 -25.03
N ILE A 387 -39.85 21.38 -25.86
CA ILE A 387 -38.39 21.21 -25.95
C ILE A 387 -37.71 22.52 -26.33
N SER A 388 -38.29 23.29 -27.26
CA SER A 388 -37.78 24.61 -27.68
C SER A 388 -37.72 25.61 -26.53
N GLU A 389 -38.76 25.66 -25.69
CA GLU A 389 -38.82 26.54 -24.50
C GLU A 389 -37.76 26.14 -23.47
N SER A 390 -37.57 24.84 -23.23
CA SER A 390 -36.50 24.37 -22.33
C SER A 390 -35.09 24.66 -22.87
N LEU A 391 -34.88 24.64 -24.19
CA LEU A 391 -33.60 24.99 -24.82
C LEU A 391 -33.31 26.49 -24.72
N GLU A 392 -34.31 27.34 -24.96
CA GLU A 392 -34.20 28.79 -24.85
C GLU A 392 -33.91 29.22 -23.40
N LEU A 393 -34.72 28.76 -22.44
CA LEU A 393 -34.52 29.01 -21.02
C LEU A 393 -33.18 28.48 -20.52
N PHE A 394 -32.71 27.33 -21.01
CA PHE A 394 -31.38 26.82 -20.65
C PHE A 394 -30.25 27.69 -21.22
N GLU A 395 -30.41 28.33 -22.39
CA GLU A 395 -29.44 29.33 -22.86
C GLU A 395 -29.55 30.67 -22.12
N GLU A 396 -30.73 31.07 -21.64
CA GLU A 396 -30.92 32.25 -20.79
C GLU A 396 -30.27 32.07 -19.42
N MET A 397 -30.49 30.93 -18.77
CA MET A 397 -29.76 30.52 -17.57
C MET A 397 -28.25 30.60 -17.81
N ARG A 398 -27.79 30.11 -18.98
CA ARG A 398 -26.38 30.08 -19.37
C ARG A 398 -25.77 31.46 -19.42
N ARG A 399 -26.53 32.43 -19.91
CA ARG A 399 -26.13 33.83 -20.08
C ARG A 399 -26.31 34.67 -18.81
N GLY A 400 -26.76 34.08 -17.71
CA GLY A 400 -27.01 34.79 -16.45
C GLY A 400 -28.24 35.71 -16.52
N MET A 401 -29.24 35.35 -17.34
CA MET A 401 -30.45 36.15 -17.53
C MET A 401 -31.57 35.80 -16.52
N ILE A 402 -31.37 34.73 -15.74
CA ILE A 402 -32.30 34.22 -14.73
C ILE A 402 -31.54 34.18 -13.40
N GLU A 403 -32.11 34.81 -12.36
CA GLU A 403 -31.51 34.86 -11.02
C GLU A 403 -31.32 33.46 -10.40
N GLU A 404 -30.34 33.35 -9.50
CA GLU A 404 -30.07 32.15 -8.70
C GLU A 404 -31.34 31.53 -8.10
N GLY A 405 -31.50 30.21 -8.26
CA GLY A 405 -32.62 29.46 -7.70
C GLY A 405 -33.99 29.72 -8.33
N LYS A 406 -34.13 30.63 -9.31
CA LYS A 406 -35.39 30.87 -10.04
C LYS A 406 -35.64 29.88 -11.18
N ALA A 407 -34.61 29.16 -11.61
CA ALA A 407 -34.76 28.06 -12.54
C ALA A 407 -33.77 26.93 -12.23
N THR A 408 -34.16 25.72 -12.61
CA THR A 408 -33.41 24.47 -12.38
C THR A 408 -33.66 23.54 -13.55
N LEU A 409 -32.62 23.01 -14.20
CA LEU A 409 -32.78 21.95 -15.18
C LEU A 409 -33.13 20.64 -14.44
N ARG A 410 -33.98 19.77 -15.00
CA ARG A 410 -34.36 18.51 -14.34
C ARG A 410 -34.36 17.36 -15.32
N MET A 411 -33.90 16.20 -14.86
CA MET A 411 -33.99 14.96 -15.64
C MET A 411 -35.44 14.45 -15.64
N LYS A 412 -35.98 14.16 -16.81
CA LYS A 412 -37.35 13.67 -17.01
C LYS A 412 -37.39 12.14 -16.83
N GLN A 413 -37.19 11.73 -15.58
CA GLN A 413 -37.15 10.33 -15.14
C GLN A 413 -38.56 9.81 -14.79
N ASP A 414 -38.77 9.19 -13.64
CA ASP A 414 -40.06 8.62 -13.21
C ASP A 414 -40.39 9.07 -11.78
N MET A 415 -41.37 9.97 -11.65
CA MET A 415 -41.75 10.54 -10.36
C MET A 415 -42.46 9.56 -9.42
N GLN A 416 -42.95 8.42 -9.94
CA GLN A 416 -43.63 7.41 -9.15
C GLN A 416 -42.69 6.35 -8.56
N SER A 417 -41.42 6.33 -8.97
CA SER A 417 -40.44 5.32 -8.54
C SER A 417 -40.24 5.33 -7.02
N ASP A 418 -40.12 4.14 -6.42
CA ASP A 418 -39.79 3.99 -4.99
C ASP A 418 -38.31 4.32 -4.70
N ASN A 419 -37.46 4.35 -5.71
CA ASN A 419 -36.11 4.87 -5.57
C ASN A 419 -36.11 6.39 -5.72
N GLY A 420 -36.07 7.12 -4.60
CA GLY A 420 -36.01 8.58 -4.56
C GLY A 420 -34.82 9.22 -5.31
N ASN A 421 -33.81 8.44 -5.72
CA ASN A 421 -32.70 8.91 -6.57
C ASN A 421 -32.99 8.78 -8.08
N ILE A 422 -34.16 8.29 -8.49
CA ILE A 422 -34.71 8.35 -9.88
C ILE A 422 -35.55 9.63 -10.06
N LEU A 423 -35.42 10.59 -9.14
CA LEU A 423 -36.13 11.88 -9.11
C LEU A 423 -35.19 13.08 -9.35
N LEU A 424 -34.04 12.88 -9.99
CA LEU A 424 -32.88 13.79 -9.92
C LEU A 424 -33.10 15.20 -10.53
N HIS A 425 -32.37 16.16 -9.96
CA HIS A 425 -32.36 17.58 -10.34
C HIS A 425 -30.99 18.01 -10.84
N ILE A 426 -30.97 19.10 -11.60
CA ILE A 426 -29.78 19.85 -12.00
C ILE A 426 -30.08 21.32 -11.64
N HIS A 427 -29.82 21.71 -10.38
CA HIS A 427 -29.94 23.11 -9.96
C HIS A 427 -29.00 24.01 -10.77
N ILE A 428 -29.18 25.32 -10.65
CA ILE A 428 -28.19 26.30 -11.09
C ILE A 428 -27.94 27.23 -9.92
N GLN A 429 -26.66 27.42 -9.59
CA GLN A 429 -26.22 28.43 -8.63
C GLN A 429 -25.38 29.49 -9.34
N GLU A 430 -25.68 30.75 -9.09
CA GLU A 430 -24.81 31.87 -9.43
C GLU A 430 -23.65 31.90 -8.43
N THR A 431 -22.50 32.46 -8.82
CA THR A 431 -21.35 32.52 -7.91
C THR A 431 -20.59 33.83 -8.14
N SER A 432 -21.03 34.83 -7.38
CA SER A 432 -20.30 36.06 -7.01
C SER A 432 -19.33 36.64 -8.06
N GLY A 433 -19.89 37.16 -9.17
CA GLY A 433 -19.25 38.26 -9.93
C GLY A 433 -18.20 37.90 -10.97
N VAL A 434 -17.95 36.60 -11.25
CA VAL A 434 -17.17 36.17 -12.42
C VAL A 434 -18.14 35.75 -13.52
N SER A 435 -17.86 36.11 -14.78
CA SER A 435 -18.75 35.84 -15.94
C SER A 435 -18.77 34.35 -16.36
N ILE A 436 -19.24 33.49 -15.45
CA ILE A 436 -19.29 32.03 -15.58
C ILE A 436 -20.71 31.52 -15.20
N PRO A 437 -21.83 32.03 -15.77
CA PRO A 437 -23.18 31.57 -15.36
C PRO A 437 -23.51 30.19 -15.97
N VAL A 438 -22.74 29.79 -17.00
CA VAL A 438 -22.82 28.50 -17.69
C VAL A 438 -22.29 27.33 -16.87
N MET A 439 -21.23 27.56 -16.13
CA MET A 439 -20.24 26.49 -15.95
C MET A 439 -20.46 25.74 -14.63
N THR A 440 -21.31 26.30 -13.76
CA THR A 440 -22.06 25.57 -12.75
C THR A 440 -23.12 24.62 -13.32
N MET A 441 -23.49 24.63 -14.62
CA MET A 441 -24.77 23.99 -15.07
C MET A 441 -24.84 22.47 -15.08
N LEU A 442 -23.74 21.72 -15.16
CA LEU A 442 -23.78 20.24 -15.00
C LEU A 442 -23.01 19.74 -13.79
N THR A 443 -22.38 20.67 -13.12
CA THR A 443 -21.79 20.54 -11.81
C THR A 443 -22.80 20.81 -10.71
N ALA A 444 -23.80 21.68 -10.93
CA ALA A 444 -24.90 21.97 -10.03
C ALA A 444 -25.99 20.87 -10.00
N LEU A 445 -25.52 19.63 -9.96
CA LEU A 445 -26.09 18.58 -9.10
C LEU A 445 -25.84 18.89 -7.59
N TRP A 446 -25.46 20.13 -7.27
CA TRP A 446 -24.86 20.72 -6.06
C TRP A 446 -25.53 22.12 -5.95
N ILE A 447 -25.82 22.79 -4.83
CA ILE A 447 -25.17 23.11 -3.53
C ILE A 447 -26.35 23.54 -2.55
N PRO A 448 -26.23 23.86 -1.23
CA PRO A 448 -25.52 23.28 -0.09
C PRO A 448 -26.48 22.79 1.03
N SER A 449 -27.00 21.55 1.01
CA SER A 449 -27.34 20.87 2.28
C SER A 449 -27.39 19.35 2.16
N ARG A 450 -26.66 18.64 3.05
CA ARG A 450 -26.66 17.18 3.26
C ARG A 450 -26.41 16.25 2.04
N THR A 451 -25.99 16.74 0.86
CA THR A 451 -25.94 15.92 -0.37
C THR A 451 -24.64 16.02 -1.18
N SER A 452 -23.55 15.40 -0.73
CA SER A 452 -22.28 15.28 -1.50
C SER A 452 -22.30 14.25 -2.65
N HIS A 453 -23.49 13.86 -3.14
CA HIS A 453 -23.72 12.48 -3.58
C HIS A 453 -23.99 12.29 -5.10
N ILE A 454 -23.66 13.24 -5.97
CA ILE A 454 -23.78 13.06 -7.44
C ILE A 454 -22.48 13.45 -8.17
N ARG A 455 -21.36 13.26 -7.47
CA ARG A 455 -19.98 13.58 -7.87
C ARG A 455 -19.37 12.53 -8.81
N ASN A 456 -20.01 11.37 -8.92
CA ASN A 456 -19.54 10.22 -9.68
C ASN A 456 -20.06 10.13 -11.13
N LEU A 457 -20.97 11.01 -11.55
CA LEU A 457 -21.69 10.89 -12.82
C LEU A 457 -20.87 11.31 -14.06
N LEU A 458 -19.66 11.84 -13.84
CA LEU A 458 -18.72 12.28 -14.87
C LEU A 458 -17.93 11.14 -15.52
N SER A 459 -18.57 10.00 -15.75
CA SER A 459 -18.19 8.97 -16.73
C SER A 459 -18.59 9.34 -18.16
N LEU A 460 -19.32 10.45 -18.31
CA LEU A 460 -19.67 11.08 -19.58
C LEU A 460 -18.44 11.63 -20.32
N SER A 461 -17.38 11.99 -19.57
CA SER A 461 -16.09 12.39 -20.13
C SER A 461 -15.52 11.31 -21.07
N PRO A 462 -14.90 11.68 -22.21
CA PRO A 462 -14.23 10.76 -23.11
C PRO A 462 -13.01 10.05 -22.49
N ASP A 463 -12.65 10.35 -21.22
CA ASP A 463 -11.86 9.51 -20.33
C ASP A 463 -12.44 8.09 -20.19
N ASN A 464 -12.18 7.25 -21.19
CA ASN A 464 -11.71 5.85 -21.20
C ASN A 464 -11.90 4.89 -20.00
N ARG A 465 -12.69 5.19 -18.98
CA ARG A 465 -12.81 4.43 -17.74
C ARG A 465 -13.52 3.12 -17.97
N SER A 466 -12.86 2.01 -17.69
CA SER A 466 -13.50 0.69 -17.67
C SER A 466 -14.31 0.49 -16.39
N THR A 467 -13.87 1.10 -15.28
CA THR A 467 -14.27 0.71 -13.93
C THR A 467 -14.41 1.92 -13.01
N SER A 468 -15.58 2.09 -12.40
CA SER A 468 -15.92 3.17 -11.47
C SER A 468 -16.13 2.63 -10.07
N LEU A 469 -15.22 2.96 -9.15
CA LEU A 469 -15.21 2.45 -7.78
C LEU A 469 -15.61 3.57 -6.82
N CYS A 470 -16.56 3.32 -5.94
CA CYS A 470 -17.07 4.32 -4.97
C CYS A 470 -17.62 3.66 -3.70
N THR A 471 -18.14 4.42 -2.73
CA THR A 471 -18.70 3.87 -1.48
C THR A 471 -20.16 3.43 -1.62
N LEU A 472 -20.61 2.50 -0.77
CA LEU A 472 -21.98 1.96 -0.78
C LEU A 472 -23.11 3.00 -0.57
N GLU A 473 -22.78 4.18 -0.04
CA GLU A 473 -23.67 5.36 0.01
C GLU A 473 -24.28 5.71 -1.36
N PHE A 474 -23.62 5.33 -2.46
CA PHE A 474 -24.04 5.62 -3.82
C PHE A 474 -24.77 4.46 -4.52
N GLU A 475 -24.95 3.29 -3.88
CA GLU A 475 -25.62 2.13 -4.51
C GLU A 475 -27.04 2.49 -5.00
N THR A 476 -27.82 3.20 -4.18
CA THR A 476 -29.17 3.65 -4.54
C THR A 476 -29.20 4.59 -5.76
N ARG A 477 -28.05 5.15 -6.16
CA ARG A 477 -27.88 6.07 -7.31
C ARG A 477 -27.38 5.37 -8.56
N ARG A 478 -27.02 4.08 -8.48
CA ARG A 478 -26.57 3.27 -9.63
C ARG A 478 -27.63 3.23 -10.74
N ALA A 479 -28.90 3.14 -10.38
CA ALA A 479 -30.01 3.08 -11.33
C ALA A 479 -30.11 4.35 -12.19
N SER A 480 -30.07 5.54 -11.58
CA SER A 480 -30.15 6.81 -12.30
C SER A 480 -28.86 7.18 -13.03
N TYR A 481 -27.71 6.74 -12.51
CA TYR A 481 -26.41 6.80 -13.19
C TYR A 481 -26.45 6.09 -14.55
N TYR A 482 -26.84 4.80 -14.58
CA TYR A 482 -26.91 4.06 -15.85
C TYR A 482 -28.07 4.50 -16.73
N TRP A 483 -29.18 4.99 -16.16
CA TRP A 483 -30.26 5.59 -16.95
C TRP A 483 -29.74 6.74 -17.82
N LEU A 484 -28.94 7.66 -17.26
CA LEU A 484 -28.43 8.79 -18.04
C LEU A 484 -27.52 8.33 -19.18
N LEU A 485 -26.62 7.38 -18.90
CA LEU A 485 -25.72 6.82 -19.90
C LEU A 485 -26.47 6.08 -21.01
N HIS A 486 -27.56 5.39 -20.67
CA HIS A 486 -28.43 4.73 -21.63
C HIS A 486 -29.15 5.73 -22.54
N VAL A 487 -29.81 6.77 -22.00
CA VAL A 487 -30.59 7.72 -22.82
C VAL A 487 -29.73 8.65 -23.70
N LEU A 488 -28.43 8.74 -23.43
CA LEU A 488 -27.45 9.48 -24.25
C LEU A 488 -26.66 8.56 -25.21
N ASP A 489 -26.95 7.25 -25.26
CA ASP A 489 -26.22 6.23 -26.03
C ASP A 489 -24.71 6.15 -25.73
N LEU A 490 -24.34 6.38 -24.46
CA LEU A 490 -22.95 6.44 -24.02
C LEU A 490 -22.46 5.10 -23.43
N TYR A 491 -21.14 4.95 -23.39
CA TYR A 491 -20.50 3.79 -22.76
C TYR A 491 -20.82 3.73 -21.26
N GLN A 492 -21.21 2.54 -20.81
CA GLN A 492 -21.59 2.25 -19.43
C GLN A 492 -20.41 1.58 -18.71
N PRO A 493 -19.59 2.30 -17.93
CA PRO A 493 -18.46 1.69 -17.23
C PRO A 493 -18.95 0.82 -16.08
N TYR A 494 -18.19 -0.20 -15.71
CA TYR A 494 -18.52 -1.07 -14.58
C TYR A 494 -18.46 -0.31 -13.26
N VAL A 495 -19.62 0.04 -12.69
CA VAL A 495 -19.73 0.63 -11.34
C VAL A 495 -19.72 -0.48 -10.29
N TRP A 496 -18.88 -0.33 -9.27
CA TRP A 496 -18.86 -1.20 -8.11
C TRP A 496 -18.59 -0.44 -6.81
N GLU A 497 -19.50 -0.57 -5.86
CA GLU A 497 -19.43 0.08 -4.56
C GLU A 497 -18.78 -0.80 -3.50
N TYR A 498 -17.95 -0.21 -2.64
CA TYR A 498 -17.29 -0.86 -1.50
C TYR A 498 -17.73 -0.25 -0.17
N SER A 499 -17.59 -1.04 0.90
CA SER A 499 -17.82 -0.62 2.28
C SER A 499 -16.89 0.52 2.69
N ARG A 500 -17.42 1.51 3.40
CA ARG A 500 -16.60 2.58 3.98
C ARG A 500 -15.61 2.01 5.00
N LEU A 501 -14.45 2.66 5.13
CA LEU A 501 -13.50 2.38 6.20
C LEU A 501 -13.75 3.35 7.35
N ASN A 502 -14.53 2.92 8.33
CA ASN A 502 -14.70 3.61 9.62
C ASN A 502 -13.75 3.02 10.66
N VAL A 503 -13.20 3.86 11.55
CA VAL A 503 -12.29 3.45 12.63
C VAL A 503 -12.83 3.93 13.97
N THR A 504 -12.66 3.16 15.04
CA THR A 504 -13.08 3.52 16.40
C THR A 504 -12.27 4.69 16.99
N ASN A 505 -12.79 5.31 18.06
CA ASN A 505 -12.17 6.37 18.86
C ASN A 505 -11.79 7.64 18.06
N THR A 506 -12.48 7.89 16.95
CA THR A 506 -12.25 9.05 16.08
C THR A 506 -13.54 9.56 15.43
N VAL A 507 -13.48 10.74 14.83
CA VAL A 507 -14.52 11.28 13.95
C VAL A 507 -13.89 11.58 12.59
N MET A 508 -14.51 11.11 11.51
CA MET A 508 -13.98 11.31 10.14
C MET A 508 -14.82 12.27 9.29
N SER A 509 -16.03 12.65 9.74
CA SER A 509 -16.85 13.57 8.97
C SER A 509 -16.17 14.94 8.86
N LYS A 510 -16.05 15.46 7.63
CA LYS A 510 -15.40 16.76 7.35
C LYS A 510 -15.93 17.89 8.25
N ARG A 511 -17.23 17.91 8.54
CA ARG A 511 -17.85 18.90 9.45
C ARG A 511 -17.30 18.81 10.88
N LYS A 512 -17.22 17.61 11.46
CA LYS A 512 -16.68 17.41 12.83
C LYS A 512 -15.17 17.69 12.86
N LEU A 513 -14.40 17.25 11.85
CA LEU A 513 -12.97 17.53 11.73
C LEU A 513 -12.67 19.04 11.61
N ASN A 514 -13.37 19.75 10.71
CA ASN A 514 -13.21 21.20 10.56
C ASN A 514 -13.56 21.96 11.84
N PHE A 515 -14.58 21.50 12.58
CA PHE A 515 -14.94 22.07 13.87
C PHE A 515 -13.80 21.91 14.89
N LEU A 516 -13.19 20.73 15.00
CA LEU A 516 -12.06 20.49 15.93
C LEU A 516 -10.88 21.41 15.64
N VAL A 517 -10.51 21.57 14.36
CA VAL A 517 -9.38 22.41 13.92
C VAL A 517 -9.69 23.91 14.10
N THR A 518 -10.88 24.35 13.70
CA THR A 518 -11.28 25.77 13.78
C THR A 518 -11.39 26.25 15.22
N ASN A 519 -11.96 25.43 16.11
CA ASN A 519 -12.13 25.75 17.53
C ASN A 519 -10.94 25.33 18.41
N LYS A 520 -9.79 24.98 17.81
CA LYS A 520 -8.53 24.70 18.53
C LYS A 520 -8.57 23.57 19.58
N HIS A 521 -9.44 22.58 19.39
CA HIS A 521 -9.35 21.30 20.13
C HIS A 521 -8.11 20.48 19.70
N VAL A 522 -7.63 20.73 18.49
CA VAL A 522 -6.41 20.17 17.88
C VAL A 522 -5.58 21.29 17.26
N ASP A 523 -4.27 21.07 17.10
CA ASP A 523 -3.34 22.13 16.66
C ASP A 523 -3.60 22.57 15.21
N GLY A 524 -3.95 21.61 14.35
CA GLY A 524 -4.13 21.77 12.90
C GLY A 524 -4.67 20.50 12.25
N TRP A 525 -4.77 20.51 10.92
CA TRP A 525 -5.18 19.33 10.13
C TRP A 525 -4.15 18.19 10.13
N ASP A 526 -2.91 18.49 10.51
CA ASP A 526 -1.80 17.55 10.66
C ASP A 526 -1.54 17.14 12.12
N ASP A 527 -2.44 17.47 13.06
CA ASP A 527 -2.32 17.03 14.46
C ASP A 527 -2.25 15.49 14.55
N PRO A 528 -1.22 14.89 15.19
CA PRO A 528 -1.06 13.44 15.31
C PRO A 528 -2.25 12.66 15.89
N ARG A 529 -3.18 13.33 16.58
CA ARG A 529 -4.40 12.71 17.13
C ARG A 529 -5.53 12.57 16.11
N LEU A 530 -5.43 13.23 14.95
CA LEU A 530 -6.41 13.11 13.88
C LEU A 530 -6.09 11.92 12.97
N MET A 531 -7.15 11.32 12.42
CA MET A 531 -7.05 10.29 11.38
C MET A 531 -6.98 10.88 9.96
N THR A 532 -6.53 12.13 9.84
CA THR A 532 -6.09 12.73 8.58
C THR A 532 -4.81 12.04 8.11
N LEU A 533 -4.58 11.96 6.79
CA LEU A 533 -3.35 11.35 6.28
C LEU A 533 -2.12 12.20 6.61
N ALA A 534 -2.27 13.53 6.66
CA ALA A 534 -1.28 14.44 7.23
C ALA A 534 -0.98 14.15 8.71
N GLY A 535 -2.02 13.98 9.55
CA GLY A 535 -1.88 13.67 10.97
C GLY A 535 -1.17 12.34 11.21
N LEU A 536 -1.53 11.30 10.45
CA LEU A 536 -0.86 10.00 10.51
C LEU A 536 0.60 10.08 10.02
N LYS A 537 0.88 10.81 8.93
CA LYS A 537 2.25 11.06 8.45
C LYS A 537 3.09 11.76 9.53
N ARG A 538 2.58 12.82 10.15
CA ARG A 538 3.25 13.55 11.25
C ARG A 538 3.37 12.74 12.55
N ARG A 539 2.41 11.84 12.82
CA ARG A 539 2.49 10.85 13.92
C ARG A 539 3.62 9.84 13.69
N GLY A 540 4.18 9.73 12.47
CA GLY A 540 5.25 8.80 12.14
C GLY A 540 4.77 7.49 11.54
N VAL A 541 3.49 7.40 11.18
CA VAL A 541 2.96 6.25 10.42
C VAL A 541 3.56 6.25 9.01
N THR A 542 3.75 5.07 8.44
CA THR A 542 4.22 4.90 7.06
C THR A 542 3.04 4.59 6.13
N SER A 543 3.16 4.98 4.86
CA SER A 543 2.18 4.65 3.83
C SER A 543 2.10 3.15 3.56
N THR A 544 3.21 2.44 3.69
CA THR A 544 3.32 0.98 3.66
C THR A 544 2.46 0.32 4.75
N ALA A 545 2.52 0.77 6.00
CA ALA A 545 1.69 0.23 7.09
C ALA A 545 0.19 0.50 6.86
N ILE A 546 -0.16 1.69 6.34
CA ILE A 546 -1.54 2.02 5.97
C ILE A 546 -2.03 1.12 4.82
N ASN A 547 -1.22 0.94 3.78
CA ASN A 547 -1.56 0.05 2.64
C ASN A 547 -1.68 -1.42 3.08
N ALA A 548 -0.86 -1.88 4.03
CA ALA A 548 -0.96 -3.21 4.63
C ALA A 548 -2.25 -3.36 5.47
N PHE A 549 -2.61 -2.36 6.28
CA PHE A 549 -3.87 -2.31 7.03
C PHE A 549 -5.10 -2.37 6.11
N VAL A 550 -5.12 -1.54 5.06
CA VAL A 550 -6.20 -1.54 4.07
C VAL A 550 -6.30 -2.89 3.34
N ARG A 551 -5.16 -3.49 2.95
CA ARG A 551 -5.12 -4.84 2.36
C ARG A 551 -5.71 -5.87 3.33
N GLY A 552 -5.32 -5.84 4.60
CA GLY A 552 -5.78 -6.77 5.64
C GLY A 552 -7.28 -6.64 5.97
N ILE A 553 -7.87 -5.46 5.83
CA ILE A 553 -9.34 -5.27 5.94
C ILE A 553 -10.06 -5.87 4.73
N GLY A 554 -9.46 -5.79 3.54
CA GLY A 554 -10.02 -6.29 2.29
C GLY A 554 -11.06 -5.37 1.65
N ILE A 555 -11.54 -5.80 0.48
CA ILE A 555 -12.50 -5.07 -0.35
C ILE A 555 -13.83 -5.82 -0.30
N THR A 556 -14.81 -5.28 0.43
CA THR A 556 -16.10 -5.94 0.68
C THR A 556 -17.28 -5.01 0.45
N ARG A 557 -18.50 -5.56 0.40
CA ARG A 557 -19.77 -4.81 0.37
C ARG A 557 -20.52 -4.79 1.72
N SER A 558 -19.82 -5.03 2.82
CA SER A 558 -20.43 -5.13 4.15
C SER A 558 -20.30 -3.79 4.90
N ASP A 559 -21.40 -3.05 5.05
CA ASP A 559 -21.40 -1.70 5.63
C ASP A 559 -21.25 -1.63 7.17
N CYS A 560 -21.19 -2.78 7.85
CA CYS A 560 -21.33 -2.86 9.32
C CYS A 560 -20.03 -3.10 10.11
N SER A 561 -18.84 -2.93 9.53
CA SER A 561 -17.56 -3.14 10.22
C SER A 561 -16.81 -1.85 10.53
N THR A 562 -17.17 -1.18 11.63
CA THR A 562 -16.25 -0.22 12.27
C THR A 562 -14.99 -0.97 12.71
N ILE A 563 -13.84 -0.57 12.20
CA ILE A 563 -12.57 -1.24 12.48
C ILE A 563 -11.98 -0.67 13.77
N ARG A 564 -11.61 -1.56 14.69
CA ARG A 564 -10.91 -1.17 15.92
C ARG A 564 -9.56 -0.51 15.60
N LEU A 565 -9.28 0.64 16.22
CA LEU A 565 -8.03 1.40 16.06
C LEU A 565 -6.79 0.53 16.28
N GLU A 566 -6.85 -0.40 17.24
CA GLU A 566 -5.78 -1.34 17.58
C GLU A 566 -5.33 -2.18 16.36
N ARG A 567 -6.21 -2.42 15.38
CA ARG A 567 -5.87 -3.13 14.15
C ARG A 567 -4.97 -2.32 13.22
N LEU A 568 -5.14 -0.99 13.15
CA LEU A 568 -4.20 -0.13 12.43
C LEU A 568 -2.85 -0.10 13.17
N GLU A 569 -2.89 0.05 14.49
CA GLU A 569 -1.70 0.10 15.32
C GLU A 569 -0.88 -1.20 15.30
N TYR A 570 -1.52 -2.35 15.13
CA TYR A 570 -0.85 -3.63 14.85
C TYR A 570 0.03 -3.55 13.59
N HIS A 571 -0.52 -3.17 12.43
CA HIS A 571 0.27 -3.06 11.19
C HIS A 571 1.41 -2.03 11.30
N ILE A 572 1.20 -0.95 12.06
CA ILE A 572 2.25 0.03 12.36
C ILE A 572 3.38 -0.60 13.19
N ARG A 573 3.06 -1.39 14.22
CA ARG A 573 4.06 -2.08 15.05
C ARG A 573 4.86 -3.11 14.27
N GLU A 574 4.20 -3.93 13.46
CA GLU A 574 4.86 -4.96 12.64
C GLU A 574 5.91 -4.35 11.70
N GLU A 575 5.59 -3.22 11.05
CA GLU A 575 6.54 -2.56 10.18
C GLU A 575 7.66 -1.83 10.95
N LEU A 576 7.31 -1.07 11.99
CA LEU A 576 8.31 -0.32 12.75
C LEU A 576 9.27 -1.23 13.54
N ASN A 577 8.86 -2.42 13.95
CA ASN A 577 9.77 -3.41 14.55
C ASN A 577 10.89 -3.84 13.59
N ARG A 578 10.66 -3.79 12.27
CA ARG A 578 11.65 -4.12 11.22
C ARG A 578 12.41 -2.89 10.70
N THR A 579 11.84 -1.69 10.84
CA THR A 579 12.27 -0.46 10.14
C THR A 579 12.65 0.73 11.02
N ALA A 580 12.38 0.71 12.34
CA ALA A 580 12.82 1.76 13.28
C ALA A 580 13.94 1.25 14.23
N PRO A 581 15.19 1.76 14.14
CA PRO A 581 16.29 1.30 14.99
C PRO A 581 16.03 1.56 16.49
N ARG A 582 16.51 0.64 17.34
CA ARG A 582 16.44 0.79 18.80
C ARG A 582 17.44 1.82 19.32
N THR A 583 17.00 2.61 20.30
CA THR A 583 17.78 3.62 21.01
C THR A 583 17.28 3.77 22.44
N MET A 584 18.05 4.42 23.32
CA MET A 584 17.68 4.63 24.73
C MET A 584 17.36 6.10 25.02
N VAL A 585 16.19 6.30 25.61
CA VAL A 585 15.64 7.57 26.07
C VAL A 585 14.96 7.31 27.40
N VAL A 586 15.12 8.23 28.36
CA VAL A 586 14.47 8.20 29.67
C VAL A 586 13.54 9.41 29.77
N LEU A 587 12.24 9.17 29.95
CA LEU A 587 11.21 10.22 29.94
C LEU A 587 11.15 11.00 31.27
N GLN A 588 11.29 10.30 32.39
CA GLN A 588 11.31 10.89 33.73
C GLN A 588 12.63 10.52 34.42
N PRO A 589 13.72 11.28 34.16
CA PRO A 589 15.07 10.89 34.58
C PRO A 589 15.28 10.96 36.09
N LEU A 590 15.47 9.80 36.71
CA LEU A 590 15.91 9.63 38.09
C LEU A 590 17.41 9.35 38.14
N LYS A 591 18.17 10.21 38.84
CA LYS A 591 19.63 10.14 38.95
C LYS A 591 20.09 8.94 39.78
N VAL A 592 21.07 8.21 39.26
CA VAL A 592 21.75 7.09 39.92
C VAL A 592 23.27 7.32 39.87
N VAL A 593 23.91 7.36 41.04
CA VAL A 593 25.37 7.52 41.17
C VAL A 593 26.00 6.16 41.49
N ILE A 594 26.91 5.73 40.62
CA ILE A 594 27.66 4.48 40.76
C ILE A 594 28.86 4.73 41.68
N THR A 595 28.78 4.30 42.94
CA THR A 595 29.75 4.68 43.98
C THR A 595 31.15 4.10 43.73
N ASN A 596 31.21 2.86 43.21
CA ASN A 596 32.44 2.10 42.96
C ASN A 596 33.01 2.26 41.53
N LEU A 597 32.57 3.25 40.76
CA LEU A 597 33.17 3.63 39.47
C LEU A 597 33.95 4.96 39.61
N GLU A 598 35.16 5.02 39.08
CA GLU A 598 36.03 6.21 39.20
C GLU A 598 35.42 7.46 38.57
N SER A 599 35.64 8.62 39.19
CA SER A 599 35.08 9.89 38.72
C SER A 599 35.79 10.36 37.44
N GLY A 600 35.04 10.48 36.35
CA GLY A 600 35.56 10.86 35.03
C GLY A 600 35.83 9.71 34.07
N LEU A 601 35.72 8.45 34.52
CA LEU A 601 35.78 7.30 33.61
C LEU A 601 34.48 7.20 32.80
N VAL A 602 34.62 7.13 31.47
CA VAL A 602 33.52 6.87 30.52
C VAL A 602 33.91 5.65 29.69
N MET A 603 32.97 4.72 29.51
CA MET A 603 33.13 3.50 28.72
C MET A 603 32.12 3.47 27.58
N ASP A 604 32.57 3.39 26.33
CA ASP A 604 31.67 3.30 25.17
C ASP A 604 31.21 1.87 24.91
N LEU A 605 29.97 1.57 25.30
CA LEU A 605 29.37 0.25 25.19
C LEU A 605 28.66 0.03 23.85
N ASP A 606 28.71 -1.18 23.32
CA ASP A 606 28.00 -1.57 22.10
C ASP A 606 26.56 -2.00 22.39
N ALA A 607 25.59 -1.24 21.87
CA ALA A 607 24.17 -1.56 21.87
C ALA A 607 23.69 -1.98 20.47
N LYS A 608 22.82 -2.98 20.38
CA LYS A 608 22.25 -3.45 19.09
C LYS A 608 21.04 -2.60 18.68
N LYS A 609 21.05 -2.07 17.44
CA LYS A 609 19.89 -1.40 16.81
C LYS A 609 18.77 -2.37 16.47
N TRP A 610 19.12 -3.59 16.04
CA TRP A 610 18.18 -4.62 15.55
C TRP A 610 18.43 -5.98 16.24
N PRO A 611 17.89 -6.22 17.44
CA PRO A 611 18.13 -7.49 18.14
C PRO A 611 17.30 -8.66 17.60
N ASP A 612 16.23 -8.40 16.85
CA ASP A 612 15.33 -9.42 16.27
C ASP A 612 15.59 -9.68 14.77
N ALA A 613 16.59 -9.01 14.17
CA ALA A 613 17.01 -9.29 12.80
C ALA A 613 17.80 -10.60 12.76
N SER A 614 17.37 -11.57 11.95
CA SER A 614 18.19 -12.77 11.70
C SER A 614 19.39 -12.39 10.84
N THR A 615 20.50 -13.10 11.02
CA THR A 615 21.73 -12.89 10.23
C THR A 615 21.53 -13.15 8.73
N GLU A 616 20.46 -13.86 8.37
CA GLU A 616 20.10 -14.33 7.03
C GLU A 616 18.99 -13.52 6.33
N ASP A 617 18.31 -12.57 7.01
CA ASP A 617 17.22 -11.80 6.38
C ASP A 617 17.77 -10.85 5.31
N SER A 618 17.47 -11.15 4.04
CA SER A 618 17.89 -10.40 2.86
C SER A 618 17.37 -8.95 2.84
N SER A 619 16.36 -8.61 3.65
CA SER A 619 15.92 -7.22 3.83
C SER A 619 16.99 -6.31 4.45
N ALA A 620 18.08 -6.87 5.00
CA ALA A 620 19.26 -6.11 5.41
C ALA A 620 20.00 -5.44 4.23
N PHE A 621 19.94 -5.99 3.01
CA PHE A 621 20.67 -5.42 1.85
C PHE A 621 20.17 -4.02 1.44
N TYR A 622 18.87 -3.75 1.57
CA TYR A 622 18.31 -2.42 1.30
C TYR A 622 18.79 -1.34 2.28
N LYS A 623 19.29 -1.72 3.46
CA LYS A 623 19.71 -0.78 4.53
C LYS A 623 21.12 -0.20 4.30
N ALA A 624 21.98 -0.87 3.54
CA ALA A 624 23.33 -0.37 3.23
C ALA A 624 23.36 0.64 2.07
N SER A 625 22.52 0.43 1.04
CA SER A 625 22.57 1.18 -0.23
C SER A 625 22.38 2.69 -0.05
N TRP A 626 21.45 3.11 0.81
CA TRP A 626 21.14 4.54 1.05
C TRP A 626 22.29 5.32 1.71
N LEU A 627 23.08 4.71 2.59
CA LEU A 627 24.22 5.37 3.24
C LEU A 627 25.47 5.40 2.35
N VAL A 628 25.70 4.34 1.56
CA VAL A 628 26.87 4.25 0.67
C VAL A 628 26.77 5.21 -0.53
N GLY A 629 25.56 5.48 -1.03
CA GLY A 629 25.33 6.45 -2.12
C GLY A 629 25.76 7.89 -1.80
N LEU A 630 25.65 8.31 -0.53
CA LEU A 630 26.09 9.64 -0.08
C LEU A 630 27.62 9.76 0.04
N SER A 631 28.31 8.66 0.33
CA SER A 631 29.78 8.62 0.46
C SER A 631 30.49 8.59 -0.91
N LEU A 632 30.04 7.72 -1.83
CA LEU A 632 30.67 7.55 -3.15
C LEU A 632 30.62 8.83 -4.00
N SER A 633 29.57 9.64 -3.84
CA SER A 633 29.42 10.95 -4.51
C SER A 633 30.55 11.93 -4.17
N SER A 634 31.14 11.83 -2.96
CA SER A 634 32.20 12.75 -2.50
C SER A 634 33.61 12.30 -2.91
N VAL A 635 33.81 11.01 -3.19
CA VAL A 635 35.14 10.45 -3.55
C VAL A 635 35.44 10.60 -5.04
N PHE A 636 34.41 10.67 -5.91
CA PHE A 636 34.59 10.70 -7.36
C PHE A 636 34.99 12.06 -7.97
N VAL A 637 34.96 13.15 -7.19
CA VAL A 637 35.19 14.52 -7.70
C VAL A 637 36.66 14.96 -7.68
N LEU A 638 37.56 14.22 -7.01
CA LEU A 638 38.97 14.62 -6.81
C LEU A 638 40.01 13.66 -7.43
N LYS A 639 39.83 13.24 -8.70
CA LYS A 639 40.92 12.57 -9.45
C LYS A 639 40.80 12.53 -10.99
N LEU A 640 40.40 13.64 -11.64
CA LEU A 640 40.44 13.77 -13.11
C LEU A 640 41.18 15.04 -13.56
N SER A 641 42.49 15.06 -13.36
CA SER A 641 43.36 16.14 -13.87
C SER A 641 44.82 15.70 -14.08
N THR A 642 45.05 14.79 -15.04
CA THR A 642 46.32 14.68 -15.80
C THR A 642 46.21 13.62 -16.91
N PRO A 643 46.49 13.95 -18.18
CA PRO A 643 46.62 12.96 -19.24
C PRO A 643 48.10 12.60 -19.50
N ASN A 644 48.44 11.31 -19.44
CA ASN A 644 49.45 10.61 -20.26
C ASN A 644 49.94 9.32 -19.56
N TYR A 645 49.64 8.15 -20.13
CA TYR A 645 50.61 7.15 -20.65
C TYR A 645 49.91 5.82 -20.95
N MET A 646 50.27 5.19 -22.07
CA MET A 646 49.87 3.81 -22.39
C MET A 646 50.77 2.80 -21.67
N GLY A 647 50.20 1.62 -21.35
CA GLY A 647 50.93 0.35 -21.38
C GLY A 647 51.40 -0.23 -20.05
N SER A 648 50.65 -1.21 -19.53
CA SER A 648 51.16 -2.55 -19.13
C SER A 648 50.09 -3.35 -18.37
N SER A 649 50.25 -4.67 -18.36
CA SER A 649 49.29 -5.64 -17.83
C SER A 649 49.13 -5.60 -16.31
N PHE A 650 47.96 -5.20 -15.82
CA PHE A 650 47.52 -5.51 -14.45
C PHE A 650 46.79 -6.86 -14.43
N THR A 651 47.43 -7.87 -13.86
CA THR A 651 46.92 -9.25 -13.79
C THR A 651 45.82 -9.43 -12.74
N TRP A 652 44.82 -10.25 -13.09
CA TRP A 652 43.57 -10.50 -12.35
C TRP A 652 43.75 -10.93 -10.87
N CYS A 653 44.90 -11.51 -10.48
CA CYS A 653 45.13 -11.99 -9.11
C CYS A 653 45.03 -10.89 -8.04
N LYS A 654 45.39 -9.63 -8.35
CA LYS A 654 45.21 -8.52 -7.39
C LYS A 654 43.76 -8.10 -7.22
N PHE A 655 42.90 -8.35 -8.22
CA PHE A 655 41.47 -8.03 -8.13
C PHE A 655 40.76 -9.01 -7.17
N TYR A 656 41.12 -10.30 -7.23
CA TYR A 656 40.60 -11.32 -6.31
C TYR A 656 41.04 -11.11 -4.85
N GLN A 657 42.27 -10.67 -4.60
CA GLN A 657 42.71 -10.35 -3.23
C GLN A 657 42.00 -9.12 -2.65
N VAL A 658 41.60 -8.15 -3.49
CA VAL A 658 40.77 -7.02 -3.04
C VAL A 658 39.33 -7.48 -2.78
N LEU A 659 38.72 -8.27 -3.67
CA LEU A 659 37.35 -8.80 -3.49
C LEU A 659 37.23 -9.72 -2.27
N SER A 660 38.19 -10.62 -2.03
CA SER A 660 38.20 -11.47 -0.82
C SER A 660 38.42 -10.65 0.46
N ALA A 661 39.12 -9.52 0.38
CA ALA A 661 39.24 -8.58 1.50
C ALA A 661 38.01 -7.66 1.64
N CYS A 662 37.17 -7.54 0.62
CA CYS A 662 35.88 -6.87 0.70
C CYS A 662 34.84 -7.76 1.38
N THR A 663 34.76 -9.06 1.08
CA THR A 663 33.77 -9.94 1.72
C THR A 663 33.89 -10.00 3.24
N ASP A 664 35.11 -10.11 3.78
CA ASP A 664 35.32 -10.06 5.25
C ASP A 664 35.02 -8.66 5.84
N LYS A 665 35.27 -7.59 5.06
CA LYS A 665 34.95 -6.23 5.47
C LYS A 665 33.45 -5.92 5.41
N ASP A 666 32.70 -6.50 4.48
CA ASP A 666 31.26 -6.29 4.36
C ASP A 666 30.52 -6.92 5.56
N TRP A 667 31.01 -8.06 6.07
CA TRP A 667 30.53 -8.63 7.35
C TRP A 667 30.87 -7.75 8.56
N LEU A 668 32.08 -7.18 8.62
CA LEU A 668 32.48 -6.24 9.67
C LEU A 668 31.66 -4.93 9.62
N VAL A 669 31.47 -4.37 8.43
CA VAL A 669 30.65 -3.17 8.18
C VAL A 669 29.18 -3.43 8.53
N LYS A 670 28.65 -4.64 8.30
CA LYS A 670 27.31 -5.04 8.72
C LYS A 670 27.18 -5.09 10.25
N ASP A 671 28.14 -5.68 10.97
CA ASP A 671 28.11 -5.73 12.45
C ASP A 671 28.34 -4.35 13.10
N GLU A 672 29.11 -3.46 12.47
CA GLU A 672 29.23 -2.05 12.90
C GLU A 672 27.95 -1.24 12.62
N LEU A 673 27.32 -1.41 11.44
CA LEU A 673 26.07 -0.74 11.09
C LEU A 673 24.90 -1.16 12.00
N ASP A 674 24.85 -2.41 12.44
CA ASP A 674 23.82 -2.93 13.36
C ASP A 674 23.98 -2.47 14.82
N ARG A 675 25.05 -1.75 15.15
CA ARG A 675 25.37 -1.28 16.51
C ARG A 675 25.40 0.23 16.65
N PHE A 676 25.23 0.71 17.87
CA PHE A 676 25.48 2.10 18.27
C PHE A 676 26.24 2.14 19.58
N ARG A 677 27.10 3.15 19.74
CA ARG A 677 27.83 3.39 20.98
C ARG A 677 26.93 4.08 22.00
N VAL A 678 27.03 3.65 23.25
CA VAL A 678 26.36 4.25 24.41
C VAL A 678 27.41 4.54 25.48
N PRO A 679 27.58 5.81 25.91
CA PRO A 679 28.50 6.12 27.00
C PRO A 679 27.96 5.57 28.31
N PHE A 680 28.81 4.88 29.07
CA PHE A 680 28.56 4.45 30.44
C PHE A 680 29.54 5.16 31.38
N SER A 681 29.02 5.92 32.33
CA SER A 681 29.81 6.75 33.24
C SER A 681 29.30 6.64 34.68
N ARG A 682 29.94 7.37 35.62
CA ARG A 682 29.60 7.34 37.05
C ARG A 682 28.17 7.75 37.37
N VAL A 683 27.55 8.59 36.53
CA VAL A 683 26.19 9.07 36.72
C VAL A 683 25.32 8.57 35.57
N VAL A 684 24.32 7.76 35.92
CA VAL A 684 23.32 7.24 34.98
C VAL A 684 21.93 7.69 35.42
N TYR A 685 21.01 7.77 34.48
CA TYR A 685 19.61 8.13 34.68
C TYR A 685 18.75 6.96 34.24
N ILE A 686 17.75 6.63 35.05
CA ILE A 686 16.74 5.58 34.80
C ILE A 686 15.35 6.21 34.87
N GLU A 687 14.30 5.51 34.42
CA GLU A 687 12.94 6.02 34.62
C GLU A 687 12.59 6.07 36.10
N GLN A 688 11.90 7.13 36.53
CA GLN A 688 11.32 7.25 37.88
C GLN A 688 10.48 6.02 38.26
N SER A 689 9.79 5.41 37.29
CA SER A 689 8.97 4.20 37.48
C SER A 689 9.77 2.90 37.70
N ASP A 690 11.05 2.89 37.31
CA ASP A 690 11.98 1.77 37.49
C ASP A 690 12.65 1.74 38.86
N PHE A 691 12.28 2.64 39.78
CA PHE A 691 12.64 2.54 41.19
C PHE A 691 11.43 2.56 42.14
N ARG A 692 11.51 1.79 43.24
CA ARG A 692 10.57 1.84 44.38
C ARG A 692 11.28 1.68 45.72
N MET A 693 10.83 2.42 46.74
CA MET A 693 11.33 2.30 48.12
C MET A 693 11.03 0.94 48.78
N LYS A 694 9.97 0.25 48.36
CA LYS A 694 9.60 -1.09 48.86
C LYS A 694 9.58 -2.06 47.69
N ASP A 695 10.29 -3.17 47.83
CA ASP A 695 10.28 -4.25 46.85
C ASP A 695 9.01 -5.11 46.95
N SER A 696 8.65 -5.76 45.84
CA SER A 696 7.55 -6.73 45.78
C SER A 696 7.90 -7.87 44.82
N LYS A 697 7.32 -9.07 45.03
CA LYS A 697 7.69 -10.29 44.29
C LYS A 697 7.44 -10.21 42.77
N ASP A 698 6.54 -9.33 42.35
CA ASP A 698 6.12 -9.03 40.99
C ASP A 698 6.88 -7.87 40.34
N TYR A 699 7.68 -7.12 41.13
CA TYR A 699 8.43 -5.98 40.63
C TYR A 699 9.80 -6.38 40.09
N TYR A 700 10.13 -5.89 38.89
CA TYR A 700 11.43 -6.15 38.23
C TYR A 700 12.32 -4.89 38.12
N GLY A 701 11.89 -3.75 38.67
CA GLY A 701 12.74 -2.57 38.81
C GLY A 701 13.66 -2.63 40.03
N LEU A 702 14.37 -1.53 40.26
CA LEU A 702 15.35 -1.31 41.32
C LEU A 702 14.65 -0.93 42.65
N ALA A 703 15.22 -1.39 43.76
CA ALA A 703 14.78 -1.08 45.12
C ALA A 703 15.98 -1.19 46.08
N PRO A 704 15.95 -0.60 47.28
CA PRO A 704 17.06 -0.68 48.24
C PRO A 704 17.52 -2.12 48.50
N GLY A 705 18.82 -2.39 48.35
CA GLY A 705 19.44 -3.72 48.48
C GLY A 705 19.26 -4.66 47.27
N LYS A 706 18.38 -4.33 46.31
CA LYS A 706 18.09 -5.13 45.12
C LYS A 706 19.02 -4.79 43.95
N SER A 707 19.19 -5.74 43.03
CA SER A 707 19.95 -5.56 41.79
C SER A 707 19.07 -5.59 40.54
N VAL A 708 19.51 -4.86 39.51
CA VAL A 708 18.90 -4.81 38.17
C VAL A 708 20.00 -4.76 37.11
N LEU A 709 19.75 -5.29 35.90
CA LEU A 709 20.67 -5.16 34.77
C LEU A 709 20.38 -3.86 34.01
N LEU A 710 21.39 -2.99 33.88
CA LEU A 710 21.36 -1.90 32.90
C LEU A 710 21.52 -2.50 31.51
N ARG A 711 20.57 -2.28 30.60
CA ARG A 711 20.56 -2.90 29.25
C ARG A 711 21.86 -2.56 28.50
N TYR A 712 22.47 -3.56 27.84
CA TYR A 712 23.78 -3.51 27.19
C TYR A 712 25.00 -3.25 28.13
N ALA A 713 24.78 -2.94 29.41
CA ALA A 713 25.82 -2.59 30.37
C ALA A 713 26.01 -3.67 31.46
N PHE A 714 26.03 -3.25 32.73
CA PHE A 714 26.38 -4.06 33.90
C PHE A 714 25.20 -4.20 34.87
N PRO A 715 25.13 -5.27 35.66
CA PRO A 715 24.27 -5.29 36.84
C PRO A 715 24.66 -4.17 37.81
N ILE A 716 23.67 -3.45 38.33
CA ILE A 716 23.83 -2.51 39.45
C ILE A 716 23.02 -2.98 40.65
N LYS A 717 23.48 -2.69 41.87
CA LYS A 717 22.80 -2.95 43.14
C LYS A 717 22.56 -1.65 43.88
N CYS A 718 21.32 -1.33 44.24
CA CYS A 718 21.02 -0.16 45.06
C CYS A 718 21.59 -0.32 46.47
N THR A 719 22.41 0.62 46.92
CA THR A 719 22.96 0.68 48.28
C THR A 719 22.18 1.65 49.16
N GLU A 720 21.80 2.81 48.61
CA GLU A 720 21.10 3.90 49.33
C GLU A 720 20.16 4.64 48.37
N ALA A 721 19.10 5.24 48.91
CA ALA A 721 18.21 6.16 48.18
C ALA A 721 18.09 7.46 48.98
N VAL A 722 18.41 8.58 48.35
CA VAL A 722 18.43 9.91 48.92
C VAL A 722 17.08 10.59 48.66
N LEU A 723 16.45 11.05 49.74
CA LEU A 723 15.17 11.76 49.70
C LEU A 723 15.39 13.28 49.66
N ALA A 724 14.44 14.00 49.09
CA ALA A 724 14.35 15.46 49.19
C ALA A 724 13.93 15.92 50.59
N ASP A 725 13.96 17.23 50.83
CA ASP A 725 13.54 17.87 52.08
C ASP A 725 12.07 17.56 52.47
N ASP A 726 11.23 17.17 51.50
CA ASP A 726 9.84 16.74 51.72
C ASP A 726 9.72 15.32 52.33
N ASN A 727 10.84 14.60 52.44
CA ASN A 727 10.99 13.22 52.90
C ASN A 727 10.09 12.20 52.15
N LYS A 728 9.70 12.51 50.91
CA LYS A 728 8.78 11.72 50.06
C LYS A 728 9.29 11.54 48.64
N SER A 729 9.88 12.58 48.07
CA SER A 729 10.44 12.59 46.72
C SER A 729 11.87 12.06 46.75
N ILE A 730 12.23 11.21 45.79
CA ILE A 730 13.59 10.64 45.67
C ILE A 730 14.37 11.50 44.67
N VAL A 731 15.55 11.96 45.05
CA VAL A 731 16.40 12.86 44.24
C VAL A 731 17.62 12.16 43.63
N GLU A 732 18.18 11.20 44.36
CA GLU A 732 19.37 10.45 43.93
C GLU A 732 19.31 9.02 44.48
N ILE A 733 19.71 8.05 43.67
CA ILE A 733 19.98 6.67 44.11
C ILE A 733 21.49 6.46 44.10
N ARG A 734 22.02 5.76 45.10
CA ARG A 734 23.41 5.29 45.08
C ARG A 734 23.41 3.79 44.83
N ALA A 735 24.31 3.36 43.96
CA ALA A 735 24.40 1.97 43.55
C ALA A 735 25.86 1.53 43.34
N GLU A 736 26.09 0.23 43.40
CA GLU A 736 27.36 -0.40 43.05
C GLU A 736 27.17 -1.25 41.79
N TYR A 737 28.11 -1.19 40.83
CA TYR A 737 28.06 -2.03 39.62
C TYR A 737 28.93 -3.31 39.78
N ASP A 738 28.49 -4.41 39.15
CA ASP A 738 29.23 -5.68 39.06
C ASP A 738 29.92 -5.80 37.69
N PRO A 739 31.24 -5.52 37.57
CA PRO A 739 31.98 -5.69 36.32
C PRO A 739 32.05 -7.16 35.86
N SER A 740 31.92 -8.13 36.78
CA SER A 740 32.08 -9.55 36.47
C SER A 740 30.87 -10.14 35.72
N LYS A 741 29.70 -9.48 35.79
CA LYS A 741 28.42 -9.91 35.22
C LYS A 741 28.00 -11.35 35.60
N LYS A 742 28.58 -11.92 36.68
CA LYS A 742 28.36 -13.32 37.09
C LYS A 742 26.94 -13.53 37.61
N THR A 743 26.42 -12.57 38.38
CA THR A 743 25.04 -12.61 38.86
C THR A 743 24.15 -11.88 37.87
N LYS A 744 23.26 -12.59 37.18
CA LYS A 744 22.26 -11.99 36.29
C LYS A 744 20.99 -11.66 37.09
N PRO A 745 20.64 -10.37 37.28
CA PRO A 745 19.39 -10.00 37.93
C PRO A 745 18.17 -10.40 37.10
N LYS A 746 17.00 -10.52 37.74
CA LYS A 746 15.74 -10.83 37.03
C LYS A 746 15.24 -9.67 36.16
N GLY A 747 15.55 -8.44 36.55
CA GLY A 747 15.11 -7.23 35.87
C GLY A 747 16.15 -6.67 34.90
N VAL A 748 15.68 -6.10 33.79
CA VAL A 748 16.48 -5.35 32.83
C VAL A 748 15.79 -4.02 32.53
N ILE A 749 16.49 -2.91 32.71
CA ILE A 749 15.97 -1.55 32.49
C ILE A 749 16.83 -0.78 31.48
N HIS A 750 16.22 0.17 30.79
CA HIS A 750 16.94 1.14 29.95
C HIS A 750 17.46 2.30 30.81
N TRP A 751 18.44 3.01 30.29
CA TRP A 751 19.16 4.06 30.99
C TRP A 751 19.87 4.97 29.98
N VAL A 752 20.28 6.15 30.44
CA VAL A 752 21.14 7.10 29.72
C VAL A 752 22.17 7.64 30.72
N ALA A 753 23.40 7.96 30.33
CA ALA A 753 24.42 8.50 31.23
C ALA A 753 24.94 9.88 30.81
N GLU A 754 25.58 10.58 31.75
CA GLU A 754 26.41 11.75 31.44
C GLU A 754 27.48 11.34 30.40
N PRO A 755 27.52 11.94 29.19
CA PRO A 755 28.49 11.57 28.15
C PRO A 755 29.93 11.96 28.52
N SER A 756 30.08 12.94 29.38
CA SER A 756 31.34 13.35 30.00
C SER A 756 31.03 13.90 31.39
N ARG A 757 32.01 13.88 32.28
CA ARG A 757 31.87 14.35 33.67
C ARG A 757 31.18 15.71 33.75
N GLU A 758 30.12 15.79 34.57
CA GLU A 758 29.38 17.03 34.87
C GLU A 758 28.68 17.66 33.64
N VAL A 759 28.47 16.88 32.58
CA VAL A 759 27.67 17.26 31.41
C VAL A 759 26.38 16.44 31.39
N ASP A 760 25.23 17.11 31.45
CA ASP A 760 23.91 16.48 31.32
C ASP A 760 23.79 15.70 29.99
N PRO A 761 23.01 14.60 29.95
CA PRO A 761 22.60 13.95 28.72
C PRO A 761 21.87 14.88 27.74
N LEU A 762 21.74 14.43 26.48
CA LEU A 762 21.00 15.18 25.46
C LEU A 762 19.53 15.35 25.90
N ARG A 763 19.09 16.59 26.08
CA ARG A 763 17.70 16.91 26.44
C ARG A 763 16.83 16.95 25.20
N ILE A 764 15.67 16.29 25.25
CA ILE A 764 14.71 16.24 24.14
C ILE A 764 13.27 16.45 24.65
N GLU A 765 12.40 16.94 23.78
CA GLU A 765 10.95 16.93 24.02
C GLU A 765 10.33 15.65 23.48
N VAL A 766 9.47 15.02 24.27
CA VAL A 766 8.70 13.84 23.86
C VAL A 766 7.21 14.10 24.03
N ARG A 767 6.45 13.95 22.96
CA ARG A 767 5.00 14.14 22.89
C ARG A 767 4.32 12.78 22.84
N LEU A 768 3.61 12.43 23.91
CA LEU A 768 2.85 11.19 24.04
C LEU A 768 1.40 11.45 23.63
N PHE A 769 0.91 10.71 22.63
CA PHE A 769 -0.47 10.79 22.17
C PHE A 769 -1.28 9.58 22.63
N ASP A 770 -2.52 9.81 23.03
CA ASP A 770 -3.53 8.80 23.33
C ASP A 770 -4.78 9.04 22.44
N LYS A 771 -5.79 8.19 22.56
CA LYS A 771 -7.09 8.31 21.88
C LYS A 771 -7.68 9.70 22.11
N LEU A 772 -8.07 10.39 21.03
CA LEU A 772 -8.67 11.73 21.09
C LEU A 772 -10.06 11.73 21.75
N PHE A 773 -10.77 10.61 21.64
CA PHE A 773 -12.11 10.39 22.16
C PHE A 773 -12.11 9.18 23.10
N ASN A 774 -12.79 9.30 24.24
CA ASN A 774 -12.88 8.21 25.21
C ASN A 774 -13.75 7.06 24.69
N SER A 775 -14.87 7.38 24.04
CA SER A 775 -15.81 6.41 23.49
C SER A 775 -15.30 5.77 22.19
N GLU A 776 -15.70 4.52 21.92
CA GLU A 776 -15.34 3.85 20.66
C GLU A 776 -16.04 4.45 19.43
N ASN A 777 -17.27 4.95 19.59
CA ASN A 777 -18.07 5.53 18.50
C ASN A 777 -18.54 6.96 18.83
N PRO A 778 -17.63 7.94 18.97
CA PRO A 778 -17.99 9.33 19.31
C PRO A 778 -18.81 10.01 18.21
N ALA A 779 -18.85 9.44 17.01
CA ALA A 779 -19.66 9.94 15.91
C ALA A 779 -21.17 9.93 16.23
N GLU A 780 -21.64 8.95 17.01
CA GLU A 780 -23.06 8.68 17.32
C GLU A 780 -23.55 9.35 18.61
N LEU A 781 -22.67 10.00 19.37
CA LEU A 781 -23.04 10.75 20.58
C LEU A 781 -23.73 12.08 20.21
N GLU A 782 -24.77 12.45 20.97
CA GLU A 782 -25.43 13.76 20.87
C GLU A 782 -24.42 14.89 21.15
N ASP A 783 -23.80 14.88 22.34
CA ASP A 783 -22.63 15.70 22.66
C ASP A 783 -21.33 14.91 22.52
N TRP A 784 -20.89 14.79 21.28
CA TRP A 784 -19.60 14.20 20.92
C TRP A 784 -18.38 15.06 21.32
N LEU A 785 -18.57 16.31 21.75
CA LEU A 785 -17.47 17.20 22.15
C LEU A 785 -17.07 16.99 23.61
N ALA A 786 -18.04 16.68 24.49
CA ALA A 786 -17.79 16.29 25.88
C ALA A 786 -16.96 14.99 26.00
N ASP A 787 -16.92 14.15 24.95
CA ASP A 787 -16.15 12.90 24.91
C ASP A 787 -14.66 13.08 24.58
N VAL A 788 -14.22 14.31 24.27
CA VAL A 788 -12.79 14.60 23.98
C VAL A 788 -11.93 14.34 25.22
N ASN A 789 -10.91 13.48 25.05
CA ASN A 789 -10.00 13.09 26.11
C ASN A 789 -9.00 14.21 26.45
N PRO A 790 -9.02 14.77 27.68
CA PRO A 790 -8.08 15.82 28.10
C PRO A 790 -6.64 15.32 28.22
N GLN A 791 -6.43 14.01 28.36
CA GLN A 791 -5.11 13.37 28.40
C GLN A 791 -4.66 12.85 27.02
N SER A 792 -5.37 13.19 25.93
CA SER A 792 -5.02 12.77 24.55
C SER A 792 -3.63 13.24 24.08
N ARG A 793 -3.04 14.24 24.74
CA ARG A 793 -1.65 14.69 24.52
C ARG A 793 -0.98 15.02 25.85
N VAL A 794 0.18 14.40 26.11
CA VAL A 794 1.08 14.74 27.21
C VAL A 794 2.44 15.14 26.64
N ILE A 795 2.98 16.28 27.05
CA ILE A 795 4.28 16.79 26.60
C ILE A 795 5.29 16.64 27.74
N ILE A 796 6.44 16.03 27.44
CA ILE A 796 7.56 15.81 28.36
C ILE A 796 8.77 16.56 27.81
N SER A 797 9.07 17.74 28.36
CA SER A 797 10.14 18.64 27.87
C SER A 797 11.52 18.38 28.47
N GLY A 798 11.62 17.48 29.46
CA GLY A 798 12.83 17.17 30.21
C GLY A 798 13.35 15.74 30.04
N ALA A 799 13.01 15.07 28.93
CA ALA A 799 13.47 13.70 28.68
C ALA A 799 14.96 13.70 28.30
N TYR A 800 15.69 12.67 28.75
CA TYR A 800 17.12 12.50 28.53
C TYR A 800 17.37 11.40 27.51
N ALA A 801 18.26 11.65 26.54
CA ALA A 801 18.53 10.81 25.39
C ALA A 801 20.02 10.49 25.26
N VAL A 802 20.35 9.38 24.60
CA VAL A 802 21.73 9.08 24.20
C VAL A 802 22.28 10.14 23.22
N PRO A 803 23.58 10.48 23.27
CA PRO A 803 24.15 11.54 22.43
C PRO A 803 23.99 11.32 20.91
N SER A 804 23.91 10.06 20.47
CA SER A 804 23.76 9.67 19.07
C SER A 804 22.44 10.11 18.42
N LEU A 805 21.46 10.56 19.22
CA LEU A 805 20.23 11.17 18.69
C LEU A 805 20.37 12.65 18.32
N ARG A 806 21.51 13.30 18.60
CA ARG A 806 21.75 14.72 18.31
C ARG A 806 21.54 15.06 16.83
N ASP A 807 21.96 14.17 15.95
CA ASP A 807 21.98 14.37 14.50
C ASP A 807 20.75 13.74 13.80
N ALA A 808 19.70 13.39 14.56
CA ALA A 808 18.49 12.77 14.02
C ALA A 808 17.67 13.78 13.18
N ALA A 809 17.31 13.39 11.96
CA ALA A 809 16.61 14.24 11.01
C ALA A 809 15.08 14.16 11.16
N VAL A 810 14.37 15.21 10.73
CA VAL A 810 12.89 15.22 10.72
C VAL A 810 12.35 14.05 9.91
N GLY A 811 11.46 13.26 10.51
CA GLY A 811 10.91 12.04 9.90
C GLY A 811 11.68 10.74 10.21
N ASP A 812 12.86 10.82 10.84
CA ASP A 812 13.56 9.64 11.35
C ASP A 812 12.72 8.96 12.43
N ARG A 813 12.69 7.63 12.40
CA ARG A 813 11.89 6.78 13.28
C ARG A 813 12.79 5.94 14.17
N PHE A 814 12.43 5.83 15.45
CA PHE A 814 13.19 5.07 16.43
C PHE A 814 12.25 4.25 17.30
N GLN A 815 12.72 3.10 17.76
CA GLN A 815 12.13 2.42 18.90
C GLN A 815 12.86 2.89 20.16
N PHE A 816 12.18 3.65 21.01
CA PHE A 816 12.70 3.96 22.34
C PHE A 816 12.48 2.72 23.21
N GLU A 817 13.58 2.14 23.68
CA GLU A 817 13.59 0.87 24.42
C GLU A 817 12.58 0.87 25.57
N ARG A 818 11.78 -0.20 25.64
CA ARG A 818 10.66 -0.39 26.60
C ARG A 818 9.51 0.63 26.54
N LEU A 819 9.62 1.74 25.80
CA LEU A 819 8.65 2.84 25.79
C LEU A 819 7.67 2.78 24.60
N GLY A 820 8.17 2.61 23.38
CA GLY A 820 7.34 2.70 22.17
C GLY A 820 8.12 3.00 20.90
N TYR A 821 7.40 3.26 19.82
CA TYR A 821 7.96 3.78 18.58
C TYR A 821 7.68 5.28 18.47
N PHE A 822 8.67 6.03 18.01
CA PHE A 822 8.70 7.47 17.97
C PHE A 822 9.24 7.97 16.62
N VAL A 823 8.85 9.19 16.23
CA VAL A 823 9.37 9.89 15.05
C VAL A 823 9.85 11.29 15.44
N VAL A 824 10.91 11.79 14.80
CA VAL A 824 11.34 13.19 14.91
C VAL A 824 10.27 14.07 14.24
N ASP A 825 9.65 14.95 15.02
CA ASP A 825 8.60 15.87 14.57
C ASP A 825 9.20 17.06 13.80
N LYS A 826 8.39 17.65 12.91
CA LYS A 826 8.75 18.83 12.11
C LYS A 826 9.05 20.09 12.94
N ASP A 827 8.60 20.15 14.19
CA ASP A 827 8.90 21.25 15.11
C ASP A 827 10.33 21.18 15.70
N SER A 828 11.13 20.17 15.32
CA SER A 828 12.50 20.00 15.80
C SER A 828 13.47 21.04 15.20
N THR A 829 14.37 21.55 16.02
CA THR A 829 15.50 22.41 15.62
C THR A 829 16.83 21.80 16.13
N PRO A 830 18.00 22.25 15.63
CA PRO A 830 19.30 21.76 16.13
C PRO A 830 19.51 21.93 17.65
N GLU A 831 18.81 22.87 18.27
CA GLU A 831 18.85 23.16 19.70
C GLU A 831 17.76 22.42 20.50
N ARG A 832 16.69 21.96 19.83
CA ARG A 832 15.52 21.32 20.45
C ARG A 832 14.96 20.23 19.55
N LEU A 833 15.35 18.99 19.82
CA LEU A 833 14.74 17.83 19.19
C LEU A 833 13.37 17.52 19.82
N VAL A 834 12.38 17.24 18.98
CA VAL A 834 11.00 16.94 19.37
C VAL A 834 10.61 15.59 18.79
N PHE A 835 10.14 14.68 19.63
CA PHE A 835 9.73 13.33 19.23
C PHE A 835 8.24 13.09 19.48
N ASN A 836 7.50 12.66 18.46
CA ASN A 836 6.11 12.21 18.57
C ASN A 836 6.06 10.70 18.83
N ARG A 837 5.27 10.23 19.80
CA ARG A 837 4.97 8.78 19.94
C ARG A 837 4.06 8.34 18.80
N THR A 838 4.56 7.47 17.93
CA THR A 838 3.78 6.85 16.85
C THR A 838 2.82 5.80 17.40
N VAL A 839 3.34 4.83 18.17
CA VAL A 839 2.54 3.73 18.75
C VAL A 839 3.27 3.13 19.96
N THR A 840 2.53 2.56 20.91
CA THR A 840 3.09 1.78 22.03
C THR A 840 3.63 0.44 21.55
N LEU A 841 4.49 -0.21 22.36
CA LEU A 841 5.04 -1.53 22.02
C LEU A 841 3.99 -2.66 22.04
N ARG A 842 2.89 -2.47 22.77
CA ARG A 842 1.80 -3.44 22.96
C ARG A 842 0.48 -2.69 23.12
N ASP A 843 -0.63 -3.38 22.85
CA ASP A 843 -1.97 -2.90 23.16
C ASP A 843 -2.19 -2.78 24.67
N ASN A 844 -2.72 -1.64 25.11
CA ASN A 844 -3.17 -1.43 26.49
C ASN A 844 -4.53 -2.10 26.70
N TYR A 845 -4.57 -3.43 26.75
CA TYR A 845 -5.79 -4.16 27.09
C TYR A 845 -6.06 -4.06 28.60
N SER A 846 -7.02 -3.22 29.00
CA SER A 846 -7.68 -3.40 30.29
C SER A 846 -8.38 -4.76 30.25
N LYS A 847 -8.10 -5.64 31.24
CA LYS A 847 -8.83 -6.91 31.41
C LYS A 847 -10.24 -6.64 31.97
N SER A 848 -11.08 -6.05 31.14
CA SER A 848 -12.49 -5.74 31.37
C SER A 848 -13.31 -6.48 30.32
N GLY A 849 -13.78 -7.67 30.69
CA GLY A 849 -14.43 -8.62 29.78
C GLY A 849 -14.00 -10.05 30.09
N LYS A 850 -14.71 -10.65 31.04
CA LYS A 850 -14.82 -12.10 31.21
C LYS A 850 -16.19 -12.51 30.70
#